data_AF-A0A2E3J233-F1
#
_entry.id   AF-A0A2E3J233-F1
#
_cell.length_a   1.000
_cell.length_b   1.000
_cell.length_c   1.000
_cell.angle_alpha   90.00
_cell.angle_beta   90.00
_cell.angle_gamma   90.00
#
_symmetry.space_group_name_H-M   'P 1'
#
loop_
_entity.id
_entity.type
_entity.pdbx_description
1 polymer ?
#
loop_
_entity_poly.entity_id
_entity_poly.type
_entity_poly.pdbx_seq_one_letter_code
_entity_poly.pdbx_strand_id
1 'polypeptide(L)'
;MKADTLDEAQSRVQNHYVSYLRDRLRVLPTTRIGNSFPGSRDAWESHATNLRPKLREIYNFPEEDGDLNHRTVGSIERPGFTIRKVIYDSEPGSSVPAHLYVPKDIQFPAPAIIFPSGHGGSKSSFFNQYGGQLYAKAGIICLIPDPSGEEERDEETRMGIRGHRQDFRVDRCFEYGRSVIGKLTYDIVRGIDYLCSLPEVDSDRIGCAGHSLGCTITMNVLCTDTRLALSLPASWVTHFDYIVGDLSCEWRPPGLKHYVDMPEQIALGAPRCATLILAGEWDYHKSGYEGLLETCRRVRQVYEVCGVGEKFDVHITPKGGHRPYFVNKESFRWVRQHLGMAHYSADEVEALPEIYLGDWAAKQNVEIERAYGTHKAYAGTVAVDVDVQYIPPEDLACLPPGGASNPQFSMAGWMSDISANLPPSIGLPSSLEAWEAIKGKLVEYIAEVVPLRARPSSLETETVGVSEESGYQLEEIRYGELGLSSYLIHSNGTNSECAIYLDVSRTKEGALLRDDVRNLLHSGVAVLALSCVGLDDSALLLGESSTSSNVHHVIESVDLLQQRGFQSIHCMGFVDDVALFAGILDERIGRLRLGSRGGTQPHPVQRYRQEGVVPGLNKITTYAGLLSLVAPRPLEVSLSMDALPEVQAVFSLYGKPRRFKLLNCMDAESTVHRTDCPH
;
A
#
# COMPACT_ATOMS: atom_id res chain seq x y z
N MET A 1 -12.63 36.93 -14.11
CA MET A 1 -13.10 35.56 -13.82
C MET A 1 -13.57 35.53 -12.38
N LYS A 2 -14.59 34.73 -12.01
CA LYS A 2 -14.84 34.49 -10.58
C LYS A 2 -13.60 33.78 -10.05
N ALA A 3 -13.00 34.30 -8.98
CA ALA A 3 -11.92 33.59 -8.30
C ALA A 3 -12.49 32.27 -7.79
N ASP A 4 -11.85 31.18 -8.14
CA ASP A 4 -12.23 29.87 -7.64
C ASP A 4 -12.00 29.82 -6.12
N THR A 5 -12.84 29.07 -5.43
CA THR A 5 -12.54 28.68 -4.04
C THR A 5 -11.29 27.79 -4.01
N LEU A 6 -10.62 27.71 -2.85
CA LEU A 6 -9.45 26.84 -2.69
C LEU A 6 -9.79 25.37 -2.98
N ASP A 7 -10.97 24.90 -2.58
CA ASP A 7 -11.45 23.54 -2.84
C ASP A 7 -11.64 23.27 -4.34
N GLU A 8 -12.19 24.24 -5.09
CA GLU A 8 -12.33 24.15 -6.54
C GLU A 8 -10.96 24.11 -7.22
N ALA A 9 -10.00 24.91 -6.74
CA ALA A 9 -8.63 24.92 -7.24
C ALA A 9 -7.91 23.59 -7.01
N GLN A 10 -7.99 23.05 -5.79
CA GLN A 10 -7.45 21.73 -5.46
C GLN A 10 -8.06 20.63 -6.34
N SER A 11 -9.38 20.65 -6.52
CA SER A 11 -10.08 19.69 -7.36
C SER A 11 -9.62 19.74 -8.82
N ARG A 12 -9.37 20.94 -9.37
CA ARG A 12 -8.81 21.09 -10.72
C ARG A 12 -7.42 20.50 -10.85
N VAL A 13 -6.53 20.79 -9.88
CA VAL A 13 -5.16 20.27 -9.87
C VAL A 13 -5.18 18.73 -9.83
N GLN A 14 -5.98 18.15 -8.95
CA GLN A 14 -6.11 16.69 -8.84
C GLN A 14 -6.68 16.05 -10.12
N ASN A 15 -7.73 16.64 -10.70
CA ASN A 15 -8.31 16.12 -11.95
C ASN A 15 -7.30 16.14 -13.11
N HIS A 16 -6.48 17.19 -13.19
CA HIS A 16 -5.42 17.27 -14.19
C HIS A 16 -4.38 16.16 -13.98
N TYR A 17 -3.98 15.93 -12.74
CA TYR A 17 -3.03 14.86 -12.39
C TYR A 17 -3.57 13.47 -12.74
N VAL A 18 -4.84 13.19 -12.43
CA VAL A 18 -5.49 11.92 -12.81
C VAL A 18 -5.49 11.72 -14.33
N SER A 19 -5.73 12.79 -15.11
CA SER A 19 -5.65 12.71 -16.58
C SER A 19 -4.23 12.36 -17.04
N TYR A 20 -3.22 13.02 -16.46
CA TYR A 20 -1.82 12.73 -16.71
C TYR A 20 -1.46 11.26 -16.42
N LEU A 21 -1.87 10.73 -15.26
CA LEU A 21 -1.63 9.33 -14.88
C LEU A 21 -2.30 8.34 -15.85
N ARG A 22 -3.50 8.66 -16.35
CA ARG A 22 -4.19 7.83 -17.35
C ARG A 22 -3.44 7.76 -18.68
N ASP A 23 -2.86 8.86 -19.12
CA ASP A 23 -2.05 8.87 -20.34
C ASP A 23 -0.78 8.05 -20.18
N ARG A 24 -0.15 8.10 -18.99
CA ARG A 24 0.99 7.23 -18.67
C ARG A 24 0.64 5.76 -18.56
N LEU A 25 -0.55 5.46 -18.07
CA LEU A 25 -1.02 4.09 -18.00
C LEU A 25 -1.12 3.44 -19.38
N ARG A 26 -1.48 4.22 -20.41
CA ARG A 26 -1.62 3.74 -21.80
C ARG A 26 -0.30 3.31 -22.45
N VAL A 27 0.85 3.74 -21.91
CA VAL A 27 2.17 3.45 -22.47
C VAL A 27 2.92 2.32 -21.74
N LEU A 28 2.27 1.64 -20.78
CA LEU A 28 2.84 0.49 -20.09
C LEU A 28 3.16 -0.68 -21.04
N PRO A 29 4.16 -1.53 -20.71
CA PRO A 29 4.71 -2.53 -21.64
C PRO A 29 3.70 -3.56 -22.15
N THR A 30 3.96 -4.04 -23.37
CA THR A 30 3.11 -4.94 -24.18
C THR A 30 3.06 -6.40 -23.71
N THR A 31 3.79 -6.76 -22.65
CA THR A 31 3.85 -8.13 -22.11
C THR A 31 2.69 -8.48 -21.18
N ARG A 32 1.67 -7.61 -21.08
CA ARG A 32 0.42 -7.91 -20.37
C ARG A 32 -0.44 -8.90 -21.16
N ILE A 33 -1.32 -9.61 -20.45
CA ILE A 33 -2.27 -10.51 -21.08
C ILE A 33 -3.20 -9.69 -21.97
N GLY A 34 -3.23 -10.06 -23.24
CA GLY A 34 -4.00 -9.41 -24.28
C GLY A 34 -4.23 -10.35 -25.46
N ASN A 35 -4.75 -9.82 -26.57
CA ASN A 35 -5.16 -10.67 -27.69
C ASN A 35 -4.00 -11.46 -28.34
N SER A 36 -2.76 -10.98 -28.22
CA SER A 36 -1.57 -11.59 -28.83
C SER A 36 -0.63 -12.26 -27.82
N PHE A 37 -0.87 -12.12 -26.52
CA PHE A 37 0.00 -12.68 -25.48
C PHE A 37 -0.82 -13.25 -24.31
N PRO A 38 -0.49 -14.46 -23.81
CA PRO A 38 0.53 -15.37 -24.32
C PRO A 38 0.08 -16.09 -25.60
N GLY A 39 1.02 -16.35 -26.51
CA GLY A 39 0.76 -17.11 -27.74
C GLY A 39 0.99 -18.62 -27.62
N SER A 40 1.65 -19.07 -26.56
CA SER A 40 1.93 -20.49 -26.26
C SER A 40 2.15 -20.70 -24.77
N ARG A 41 2.06 -21.95 -24.32
CA ARG A 41 2.36 -22.36 -22.94
C ARG A 41 3.79 -21.97 -22.54
N ASP A 42 4.78 -22.28 -23.37
CA ASP A 42 6.20 -21.99 -23.09
C ASP A 42 6.45 -20.49 -22.90
N ALA A 43 5.78 -19.64 -23.70
CA ALA A 43 5.86 -18.19 -23.57
C ALA A 43 5.30 -17.71 -22.21
N TRP A 44 4.18 -18.30 -21.77
CA TRP A 44 3.59 -17.99 -20.47
C TRP A 44 4.48 -18.46 -19.31
N GLU A 45 4.94 -19.71 -19.33
CA GLU A 45 5.78 -20.26 -18.25
C GLU A 45 7.13 -19.52 -18.14
N SER A 46 7.72 -19.13 -19.27
CA SER A 46 8.93 -18.30 -19.27
C SER A 46 8.67 -16.90 -18.69
N HIS A 47 7.57 -16.26 -19.07
CA HIS A 47 7.16 -14.98 -18.51
C HIS A 47 6.92 -15.06 -17.00
N ALA A 48 6.15 -16.06 -16.55
CA ALA A 48 5.88 -16.31 -15.13
C ALA A 48 7.18 -16.51 -14.35
N THR A 49 8.10 -17.34 -14.85
CA THR A 49 9.39 -17.62 -14.20
C THR A 49 10.21 -16.34 -13.99
N ASN A 50 10.27 -15.47 -15.00
CA ASN A 50 11.02 -14.21 -14.92
C ASN A 50 10.35 -13.15 -14.04
N LEU A 51 9.01 -13.20 -13.94
CA LEU A 51 8.22 -12.19 -13.23
C LEU A 51 8.22 -12.40 -11.72
N ARG A 52 8.21 -13.65 -11.24
CA ARG A 52 8.09 -13.98 -9.80
C ARG A 52 9.17 -13.35 -8.93
N PRO A 53 10.48 -13.40 -9.27
CA PRO A 53 11.51 -12.74 -8.46
C PRO A 53 11.26 -11.23 -8.35
N LYS A 54 10.83 -10.59 -9.45
CA LYS A 54 10.50 -9.17 -9.43
C LYS A 54 9.29 -8.85 -8.57
N LEU A 55 8.27 -9.72 -8.57
CA LEU A 55 7.11 -9.55 -7.68
C LEU A 55 7.49 -9.72 -6.21
N ARG A 56 8.36 -10.67 -5.86
CA ARG A 56 8.89 -10.81 -4.48
C ARG A 56 9.64 -9.56 -4.02
N GLU A 57 10.45 -8.96 -4.91
CA GLU A 57 11.14 -7.68 -4.66
C GLU A 57 10.15 -6.54 -4.43
N ILE A 58 9.14 -6.41 -5.31
CA ILE A 58 8.09 -5.39 -5.23
C ILE A 58 7.30 -5.53 -3.92
N TYR A 59 6.92 -6.74 -3.52
CA TYR A 59 6.27 -7.00 -2.22
C TYR A 59 7.23 -6.88 -1.02
N ASN A 60 8.50 -6.55 -1.22
CA ASN A 60 9.52 -6.42 -0.18
C ASN A 60 9.60 -7.64 0.74
N PHE A 61 9.57 -8.84 0.14
CA PHE A 61 9.86 -10.08 0.86
C PHE A 61 11.31 -10.06 1.39
N PRO A 62 11.58 -10.66 2.55
CA PRO A 62 12.95 -10.92 2.99
C PRO A 62 13.74 -11.71 1.94
N GLU A 63 15.06 -11.46 1.87
CA GLU A 63 15.95 -12.19 0.95
C GLU A 63 16.11 -13.66 1.33
N GLU A 64 16.12 -13.93 2.63
CA GLU A 64 16.24 -15.27 3.20
C GLU A 64 15.07 -15.57 4.14
N ASP A 65 14.61 -16.82 4.10
CA ASP A 65 13.61 -17.32 5.02
C ASP A 65 14.31 -17.80 6.31
N GLY A 66 13.88 -17.29 7.46
CA GLY A 66 14.39 -17.74 8.76
C GLY A 66 13.89 -19.13 9.18
N ASP A 67 14.34 -19.62 10.33
CA ASP A 67 13.77 -20.84 10.92
C ASP A 67 12.32 -20.63 11.36
N LEU A 68 11.44 -21.60 11.12
CA LEU A 68 10.02 -21.51 11.52
C LEU A 68 9.80 -21.56 13.04
N ASN A 69 10.73 -22.13 13.82
CA ASN A 69 10.64 -22.34 15.28
C ASN A 69 9.21 -22.69 15.78
N HIS A 70 8.52 -23.55 15.03
CA HIS A 70 7.10 -23.75 15.23
C HIS A 70 6.84 -24.58 16.49
N ARG A 71 5.72 -24.33 17.16
CA ARG A 71 5.31 -25.06 18.36
C ARG A 71 3.80 -25.16 18.46
N THR A 72 3.33 -26.27 19.01
CA THR A 72 1.93 -26.42 19.43
C THR A 72 1.81 -25.99 20.88
N VAL A 73 0.96 -25.01 21.16
CA VAL A 73 0.75 -24.42 22.49
C VAL A 73 -0.53 -24.91 23.17
N GLY A 74 -1.37 -25.64 22.44
CA GLY A 74 -2.55 -26.28 22.98
C GLY A 74 -3.33 -27.04 21.91
N SER A 75 -4.38 -27.75 22.32
CA SER A 75 -5.29 -28.42 21.40
C SER A 75 -6.71 -28.46 21.94
N ILE A 76 -7.68 -28.58 21.03
CA ILE A 76 -9.10 -28.74 21.33
C ILE A 76 -9.62 -29.94 20.56
N GLU A 77 -10.10 -30.94 21.28
CA GLU A 77 -10.71 -32.12 20.71
C GLU A 77 -12.14 -31.83 20.25
N ARG A 78 -12.46 -32.26 19.03
CA ARG A 78 -13.81 -32.19 18.47
C ARG A 78 -14.20 -33.53 17.84
N PRO A 79 -15.50 -33.79 17.64
CA PRO A 79 -15.95 -34.89 16.80
C PRO A 79 -15.42 -34.70 15.36
N GLY A 80 -14.67 -35.69 14.86
CA GLY A 80 -14.15 -35.72 13.48
C GLY A 80 -12.86 -34.94 13.20
N PHE A 81 -12.38 -34.09 14.12
CA PHE A 81 -11.12 -33.35 13.95
C PHE A 81 -10.53 -32.88 15.30
N THR A 82 -9.31 -32.37 15.26
CA THR A 82 -8.64 -31.69 16.39
C THR A 82 -8.21 -30.31 15.93
N ILE A 83 -8.41 -29.28 16.76
CA ILE A 83 -7.83 -27.94 16.53
C ILE A 83 -6.54 -27.88 17.32
N ARG A 84 -5.39 -27.76 16.65
CA ARG A 84 -4.10 -27.46 17.29
C ARG A 84 -3.90 -25.96 17.27
N LYS A 85 -3.56 -25.39 18.42
CA LYS A 85 -3.14 -23.99 18.57
C LYS A 85 -1.65 -23.94 18.33
N VAL A 86 -1.22 -23.25 17.27
CA VAL A 86 0.17 -23.30 16.82
C VAL A 86 0.73 -21.90 16.70
N ILE A 87 2.04 -21.79 16.89
CA ILE A 87 2.79 -20.55 16.67
C ILE A 87 4.00 -20.90 15.82
N TYR A 88 4.25 -20.12 14.77
CA TYR A 88 5.46 -20.23 13.95
C TYR A 88 6.06 -18.84 13.70
N ASP A 89 7.37 -18.79 13.52
CA ASP A 89 8.10 -17.56 13.20
C ASP A 89 8.03 -17.31 11.70
N SER A 90 7.59 -16.11 11.35
CA SER A 90 7.50 -15.67 9.96
C SER A 90 8.77 -14.91 9.57
N GLU A 91 9.12 -13.87 10.33
CA GLU A 91 10.30 -13.02 10.15
C GLU A 91 10.97 -12.77 11.51
N PRO A 92 12.23 -12.32 11.55
CA PRO A 92 12.82 -11.75 12.77
C PRO A 92 11.86 -10.73 13.41
N GLY A 93 11.69 -10.84 14.72
CA GLY A 93 10.77 -9.98 15.48
C GLY A 93 9.28 -10.18 15.18
N SER A 94 8.88 -11.23 14.44
CA SER A 94 7.48 -11.48 14.07
C SER A 94 7.10 -12.98 14.02
N SER A 95 6.42 -13.45 15.07
CA SER A 95 5.75 -14.76 15.13
C SER A 95 4.25 -14.66 14.82
N VAL A 96 3.68 -15.74 14.29
CA VAL A 96 2.30 -15.86 13.83
C VAL A 96 1.55 -16.92 14.64
N PRO A 97 0.61 -16.52 15.51
CA PRO A 97 -0.37 -17.43 16.08
C PRO A 97 -1.36 -17.92 15.01
N ALA A 98 -1.71 -19.20 15.05
CA ALA A 98 -2.61 -19.81 14.07
C ALA A 98 -3.39 -21.00 14.63
N HIS A 99 -4.50 -21.33 13.98
CA HIS A 99 -5.25 -22.56 14.21
C HIS A 99 -4.99 -23.58 13.10
N LEU A 100 -4.56 -24.78 13.47
CA LEU A 100 -4.43 -25.92 12.56
C LEU A 100 -5.53 -26.95 12.87
N TYR A 101 -6.52 -27.06 11.99
CA TYR A 101 -7.58 -28.05 12.07
C TYR A 101 -7.10 -29.33 11.37
N VAL A 102 -6.99 -30.43 12.12
CA VAL A 102 -6.50 -31.72 11.63
C VAL A 102 -7.66 -32.73 11.65
N PRO A 103 -8.08 -33.27 10.50
CA PRO A 103 -9.14 -34.27 10.42
C PRO A 103 -8.74 -35.58 11.11
N LYS A 104 -9.75 -36.32 11.59
CA LYS A 104 -9.61 -37.67 12.13
C LYS A 104 -10.12 -38.71 11.14
N ASP A 105 -9.76 -39.96 11.39
CA ASP A 105 -10.27 -41.13 10.67
C ASP A 105 -10.05 -41.08 9.15
N ILE A 106 -8.91 -40.50 8.73
CA ILE A 106 -8.45 -40.45 7.34
C ILE A 106 -7.04 -41.02 7.20
N GLN A 107 -6.62 -41.23 5.95
CA GLN A 107 -5.24 -41.52 5.62
C GLN A 107 -4.44 -40.22 5.43
N PHE A 108 -3.22 -40.22 5.97
CA PHE A 108 -2.21 -39.17 5.75
C PHE A 108 -1.13 -39.67 4.77
N PRO A 109 -0.48 -38.78 4.01
CA PRO A 109 -0.65 -37.33 4.00
C PRO A 109 -1.96 -36.88 3.32
N ALA A 110 -2.55 -35.79 3.83
CA ALA A 110 -3.85 -35.26 3.43
C ALA A 110 -3.72 -33.88 2.77
N PRO A 111 -4.66 -33.49 1.89
CA PRO A 111 -4.69 -32.13 1.34
C PRO A 111 -4.84 -31.08 2.44
N ALA A 112 -4.34 -29.87 2.18
CA ALA A 112 -4.44 -28.75 3.11
C ALA A 112 -4.98 -27.48 2.45
N ILE A 113 -5.67 -26.62 3.21
CA ILE A 113 -6.06 -25.27 2.79
C ILE A 113 -5.60 -24.25 3.83
N ILE A 114 -4.94 -23.18 3.39
CA ILE A 114 -4.62 -22.01 4.22
C ILE A 114 -5.64 -20.88 3.97
N PHE A 115 -6.08 -20.23 5.04
CA PHE A 115 -7.10 -19.18 5.01
C PHE A 115 -6.54 -17.81 5.42
N PRO A 116 -6.09 -16.97 4.47
CA PRO A 116 -5.85 -15.57 4.76
C PRO A 116 -7.15 -14.83 5.10
N SER A 117 -7.11 -14.03 6.17
CA SER A 117 -8.28 -13.32 6.68
C SER A 117 -8.61 -12.05 5.89
N GLY A 118 -9.90 -11.72 5.80
CA GLY A 118 -10.39 -10.42 5.35
C GLY A 118 -10.15 -9.30 6.38
N HIS A 119 -10.41 -8.04 6.02
CA HIS A 119 -10.28 -6.91 6.94
C HIS A 119 -11.14 -7.10 8.19
N GLY A 120 -10.56 -6.85 9.36
CA GLY A 120 -11.24 -7.08 10.64
C GLY A 120 -11.44 -8.55 11.00
N GLY A 121 -10.95 -9.47 10.15
CA GLY A 121 -10.96 -10.90 10.36
C GLY A 121 -9.65 -11.40 10.99
N SER A 122 -9.73 -12.59 11.58
CA SER A 122 -8.65 -13.23 12.33
C SER A 122 -8.85 -14.75 12.36
N LYS A 123 -7.93 -15.49 12.98
CA LYS A 123 -8.05 -16.95 13.13
C LYS A 123 -9.28 -17.40 13.93
N SER A 124 -9.81 -16.52 14.79
CA SER A 124 -11.03 -16.76 15.60
C SER A 124 -12.29 -16.15 14.99
N SER A 125 -12.22 -15.51 13.83
CA SER A 125 -13.41 -14.96 13.17
C SER A 125 -14.41 -16.05 12.78
N PHE A 126 -15.71 -15.79 12.97
CA PHE A 126 -16.75 -16.82 12.82
C PHE A 126 -16.74 -17.50 11.44
N PHE A 127 -16.52 -16.76 10.36
CA PHE A 127 -16.50 -17.30 9.00
C PHE A 127 -15.24 -18.13 8.71
N ASN A 128 -14.11 -17.78 9.33
CA ASN A 128 -12.86 -18.53 9.22
C ASN A 128 -12.95 -19.84 10.02
N GLN A 129 -13.47 -19.79 11.25
CA GLN A 129 -13.76 -21.00 12.02
C GLN A 129 -14.75 -21.91 11.28
N TYR A 130 -15.77 -21.32 10.63
CA TYR A 130 -16.72 -22.08 9.83
C TYR A 130 -16.02 -22.82 8.69
N GLY A 131 -15.15 -22.12 7.93
CA GLY A 131 -14.33 -22.73 6.89
C GLY A 131 -13.42 -23.85 7.44
N GLY A 132 -12.69 -23.58 8.53
CA GLY A 132 -11.80 -24.55 9.16
C GLY A 132 -12.51 -25.83 9.57
N GLN A 133 -13.70 -25.73 10.18
CA GLN A 133 -14.49 -26.89 10.57
C GLN A 133 -15.14 -27.60 9.38
N LEU A 134 -15.66 -26.86 8.41
CA LEU A 134 -16.27 -27.40 7.19
C LEU A 134 -15.29 -28.30 6.44
N TYR A 135 -14.08 -27.79 6.18
CA TYR A 135 -13.08 -28.51 5.41
C TYR A 135 -12.37 -29.60 6.25
N ALA A 136 -12.18 -29.41 7.55
CA ALA A 136 -11.71 -30.48 8.43
C ALA A 136 -12.69 -31.66 8.47
N LYS A 137 -14.00 -31.41 8.56
CA LYS A 137 -15.02 -32.46 8.46
C LYS A 137 -15.06 -33.14 7.09
N ALA A 138 -14.52 -32.51 6.05
CA ALA A 138 -14.36 -33.09 4.72
C ALA A 138 -13.05 -33.90 4.55
N GLY A 139 -12.18 -33.93 5.55
CA GLY A 139 -10.88 -34.62 5.50
C GLY A 139 -9.73 -33.76 4.98
N ILE A 140 -9.84 -32.43 5.08
CA ILE A 140 -8.80 -31.47 4.65
C ILE A 140 -8.18 -30.78 5.87
N ILE A 141 -6.86 -30.70 5.92
CA ILE A 141 -6.13 -29.95 6.96
C ILE A 141 -6.33 -28.45 6.71
N CYS A 142 -6.68 -27.67 7.73
CA CYS A 142 -6.89 -26.22 7.57
C CYS A 142 -5.96 -25.42 8.45
N LEU A 143 -5.20 -24.48 7.88
CA LEU A 143 -4.40 -23.52 8.65
C LEU A 143 -5.03 -22.13 8.55
N ILE A 144 -5.26 -21.49 9.69
CA ILE A 144 -5.81 -20.13 9.76
C ILE A 144 -4.87 -19.27 10.59
N PRO A 145 -3.97 -18.49 9.97
CA PRO A 145 -3.06 -17.59 10.66
C PRO A 145 -3.71 -16.26 11.04
N ASP A 146 -3.27 -15.66 12.16
CA ASP A 146 -3.63 -14.28 12.47
C ASP A 146 -2.88 -13.29 11.55
N PRO A 147 -3.60 -12.36 10.90
CA PRO A 147 -2.95 -11.29 10.17
C PRO A 147 -2.30 -10.30 11.15
N SER A 148 -1.21 -9.66 10.73
CA SER A 148 -0.58 -8.63 11.54
C SER A 148 -1.57 -7.49 11.84
N GLY A 149 -1.63 -7.03 13.09
CA GLY A 149 -2.54 -5.96 13.51
C GLY A 149 -4.00 -6.38 13.76
N GLU A 150 -4.28 -7.66 13.95
CA GLU A 150 -5.60 -8.17 14.39
C GLU A 150 -5.44 -9.22 15.49
N GLU A 151 -6.44 -9.34 16.35
CA GLU A 151 -6.55 -10.33 17.43
C GLU A 151 -5.21 -10.47 18.19
N GLU A 152 -4.59 -11.65 18.25
CA GLU A 152 -3.37 -11.89 19.04
C GLU A 152 -2.11 -11.22 18.46
N ARG A 153 -2.27 -10.52 17.34
CA ARG A 153 -1.23 -9.70 16.69
C ARG A 153 -1.55 -8.20 16.70
N ASP A 154 -2.58 -7.80 17.44
CA ASP A 154 -2.80 -6.44 17.96
C ASP A 154 -2.24 -6.33 19.38
N GLU A 155 -1.68 -5.18 19.74
CA GLU A 155 -1.03 -4.94 21.04
C GLU A 155 -1.99 -5.10 22.24
N GLU A 156 -3.29 -4.95 22.01
CA GLU A 156 -4.35 -5.05 23.02
C GLU A 156 -5.26 -6.28 22.79
N THR A 157 -4.89 -7.20 21.89
CA THR A 157 -5.67 -8.40 21.56
C THR A 157 -7.07 -8.09 20.97
N ARG A 158 -7.25 -6.94 20.30
CA ARG A 158 -8.56 -6.52 19.79
C ARG A 158 -8.84 -7.14 18.42
N MET A 159 -10.10 -7.49 18.18
CA MET A 159 -10.59 -7.95 16.87
C MET A 159 -11.25 -6.81 16.11
N GLY A 160 -11.19 -6.84 14.78
CA GLY A 160 -11.94 -5.91 13.94
C GLY A 160 -11.31 -4.52 13.85
N ILE A 161 -10.12 -4.32 14.41
CA ILE A 161 -9.51 -2.98 14.48
C ILE A 161 -8.86 -2.55 13.17
N ARG A 162 -8.61 -3.49 12.24
CA ARG A 162 -7.97 -3.21 10.96
C ARG A 162 -6.62 -2.53 11.19
N GLY A 163 -5.83 -3.04 12.14
CA GLY A 163 -4.59 -2.42 12.61
C GLY A 163 -3.55 -2.26 11.49
N HIS A 164 -3.54 -3.19 10.53
CA HIS A 164 -2.73 -3.12 9.30
C HIS A 164 -3.14 -1.98 8.34
N ARG A 165 -4.30 -1.36 8.54
CA ARG A 165 -4.80 -0.25 7.72
C ARG A 165 -4.53 1.12 8.34
N GLN A 166 -4.03 1.20 9.58
CA GLN A 166 -3.79 2.47 10.24
C GLN A 166 -2.67 3.26 9.52
N ASP A 167 -3.00 4.45 9.02
CA ASP A 167 -2.17 5.26 8.13
C ASP A 167 -0.73 5.43 8.63
N PHE A 168 -0.55 5.80 9.90
CA PHE A 168 0.78 5.99 10.48
C PHE A 168 1.63 4.71 10.46
N ARG A 169 1.01 3.53 10.55
CA ARG A 169 1.73 2.24 10.47
C ARG A 169 2.13 1.95 9.04
N VAL A 170 1.21 2.17 8.09
CA VAL A 170 1.46 2.00 6.66
C VAL A 170 2.60 2.92 6.22
N ASP A 171 2.50 4.21 6.52
CA ASP A 171 3.50 5.22 6.15
C ASP A 171 4.89 4.89 6.67
N ARG A 172 5.00 4.54 7.95
CA ARG A 172 6.28 4.13 8.54
C ARG A 172 6.83 2.86 7.91
N CYS A 173 6.00 1.86 7.61
CA CYS A 173 6.45 0.69 6.86
C CYS A 173 7.02 1.09 5.49
N PHE A 174 6.34 1.97 4.75
CA PHE A 174 6.84 2.49 3.48
C PHE A 174 8.18 3.21 3.64
N GLU A 175 8.34 4.12 4.61
CA GLU A 175 9.62 4.79 4.87
C GLU A 175 10.75 3.80 5.17
N TYR A 176 10.45 2.73 5.92
CA TYR A 176 11.37 1.62 6.19
C TYR A 176 11.59 0.70 4.99
N GLY A 177 10.95 0.99 3.84
CA GLY A 177 11.00 0.20 2.61
C GLY A 177 10.48 -1.22 2.81
N ARG A 178 9.38 -1.35 3.56
CA ARG A 178 8.59 -2.56 3.75
C ARG A 178 7.15 -2.31 3.30
N SER A 179 6.50 -3.35 2.80
CA SER A 179 5.09 -3.31 2.40
C SER A 179 4.23 -4.04 3.43
N VAL A 180 3.12 -3.43 3.88
CA VAL A 180 2.16 -4.10 4.77
C VAL A 180 1.50 -5.28 4.05
N ILE A 181 1.02 -5.10 2.82
CA ILE A 181 0.45 -6.21 2.04
C ILE A 181 1.52 -7.28 1.72
N GLY A 182 2.77 -6.86 1.52
CA GLY A 182 3.91 -7.75 1.41
C GLY A 182 4.10 -8.62 2.64
N LYS A 183 4.08 -8.01 3.83
CA LYS A 183 4.17 -8.72 5.11
C LYS A 183 3.03 -9.71 5.32
N LEU A 184 1.80 -9.28 5.06
CA LEU A 184 0.62 -10.14 5.18
C LEU A 184 0.69 -11.32 4.20
N THR A 185 1.19 -11.09 2.98
CA THR A 185 1.40 -12.17 1.99
C THR A 185 2.51 -13.12 2.43
N TYR A 186 3.62 -12.58 2.94
CA TYR A 186 4.76 -13.37 3.41
C TYR A 186 4.38 -14.27 4.58
N ASP A 187 3.56 -13.79 5.53
CA ASP A 187 3.05 -14.61 6.65
C ASP A 187 2.27 -15.86 6.20
N ILE A 188 1.59 -15.77 5.06
CA ILE A 188 0.89 -16.91 4.44
C ILE A 188 1.86 -17.82 3.71
N VAL A 189 2.87 -17.30 3.02
CA VAL A 189 3.96 -18.11 2.42
C VAL A 189 4.69 -18.91 3.51
N ARG A 190 4.99 -18.27 4.65
CA ARG A 190 5.56 -18.94 5.84
C ARG A 190 4.62 -19.95 6.47
N GLY A 191 3.31 -19.70 6.41
CA GLY A 191 2.29 -20.70 6.76
C GLY A 191 2.28 -21.91 5.84
N ILE A 192 2.56 -21.73 4.54
CA ILE A 192 2.74 -22.84 3.58
C ILE A 192 4.03 -23.61 3.90
N ASP A 193 5.13 -22.94 4.27
CA ASP A 193 6.34 -23.62 4.76
C ASP A 193 6.05 -24.47 5.99
N TYR A 194 5.28 -23.93 6.94
CA TYR A 194 4.83 -24.68 8.11
C TYR A 194 4.01 -25.92 7.71
N LEU A 195 3.02 -25.78 6.83
CA LEU A 195 2.25 -26.91 6.31
C LEU A 195 3.15 -27.96 5.64
N CYS A 196 4.10 -27.56 4.79
CA CYS A 196 5.04 -28.48 4.15
C CYS A 196 5.98 -29.20 5.13
N SER A 197 6.17 -28.65 6.33
CA SER A 197 6.99 -29.29 7.38
C SER A 197 6.27 -30.43 8.12
N LEU A 198 4.94 -30.55 7.97
CA LEU A 198 4.14 -31.53 8.68
C LEU A 198 4.03 -32.85 7.90
N PRO A 199 4.32 -34.01 8.51
CA PRO A 199 4.15 -35.31 7.85
C PRO A 199 2.68 -35.64 7.53
N GLU A 200 1.72 -34.98 8.20
CA GLU A 200 0.29 -35.13 7.91
C GLU A 200 -0.14 -34.42 6.61
N VAL A 201 0.64 -33.49 6.08
CA VAL A 201 0.26 -32.67 4.92
C VAL A 201 0.87 -33.22 3.64
N ASP A 202 0.03 -33.32 2.60
CA ASP A 202 0.49 -33.55 1.23
C ASP A 202 0.91 -32.22 0.61
N SER A 203 2.22 -32.00 0.49
CA SER A 203 2.79 -30.75 -0.01
C SER A 203 2.43 -30.46 -1.48
N ASP A 204 1.97 -31.45 -2.24
CA ASP A 204 1.51 -31.26 -3.62
C ASP A 204 0.02 -30.89 -3.71
N ARG A 205 -0.71 -30.94 -2.60
CA ARG A 205 -2.15 -30.63 -2.52
C ARG A 205 -2.45 -29.56 -1.47
N ILE A 206 -1.82 -28.40 -1.62
CA ILE A 206 -2.08 -27.21 -0.79
C ILE A 206 -2.94 -26.20 -1.57
N GLY A 207 -4.06 -25.79 -0.98
CA GLY A 207 -4.92 -24.72 -1.48
C GLY A 207 -4.84 -23.43 -0.65
N CYS A 208 -5.25 -22.31 -1.23
CA CYS A 208 -5.38 -21.03 -0.52
C CYS A 208 -6.77 -20.42 -0.79
N ALA A 209 -7.52 -20.09 0.26
CA ALA A 209 -8.89 -19.60 0.15
C ALA A 209 -9.09 -18.34 0.98
N GLY A 210 -9.41 -17.21 0.33
CA GLY A 210 -9.41 -15.90 0.97
C GLY A 210 -10.55 -15.01 0.51
N HIS A 211 -11.07 -14.20 1.43
CA HIS A 211 -12.17 -13.26 1.20
C HIS A 211 -11.73 -11.81 1.44
N SER A 212 -12.14 -10.88 0.57
CA SER A 212 -11.84 -9.44 0.72
C SER A 212 -10.33 -9.17 0.69
N LEU A 213 -9.71 -8.62 1.75
CA LEU A 213 -8.24 -8.60 1.91
C LEU A 213 -7.62 -9.99 1.66
N GLY A 214 -8.24 -11.04 2.20
CA GLY A 214 -7.80 -12.41 1.99
C GLY A 214 -7.77 -12.81 0.52
N CYS A 215 -8.68 -12.28 -0.32
CA CYS A 215 -8.64 -12.49 -1.77
C CYS A 215 -7.41 -11.84 -2.39
N THR A 216 -7.04 -10.62 -1.95
CA THR A 216 -5.81 -9.95 -2.39
C THR A 216 -4.58 -10.74 -1.98
N ILE A 217 -4.53 -11.23 -0.74
CA ILE A 217 -3.43 -12.06 -0.26
C ILE A 217 -3.35 -13.37 -1.06
N THR A 218 -4.47 -14.05 -1.34
CA THR A 218 -4.49 -15.25 -2.20
C THR A 218 -3.91 -14.97 -3.59
N MET A 219 -4.30 -13.86 -4.23
CA MET A 219 -3.72 -13.46 -5.53
C MET A 219 -2.22 -13.16 -5.45
N ASN A 220 -1.77 -12.54 -4.35
CA ASN A 220 -0.35 -12.25 -4.16
C ASN A 220 0.45 -13.52 -3.89
N VAL A 221 -0.10 -14.51 -3.17
CA VAL A 221 0.56 -15.81 -2.99
C VAL A 221 0.71 -16.51 -4.35
N LEU A 222 -0.31 -16.46 -5.23
CA LEU A 222 -0.17 -16.95 -6.62
C LEU A 222 0.95 -16.23 -7.39
N CYS A 223 1.30 -15.01 -7.01
CA CYS A 223 2.41 -14.25 -7.60
C CYS A 223 3.77 -14.65 -7.04
N THR A 224 3.87 -15.01 -5.77
CA THR A 224 5.15 -15.16 -5.06
C THR A 224 5.53 -16.59 -4.71
N ASP A 225 4.59 -17.53 -4.84
CA ASP A 225 4.75 -18.95 -4.49
C ASP A 225 4.12 -19.86 -5.55
N THR A 226 4.79 -20.97 -5.86
CA THR A 226 4.37 -21.92 -6.91
C THR A 226 3.76 -23.21 -6.36
N ARG A 227 3.66 -23.38 -5.03
CA ARG A 227 3.24 -24.65 -4.42
C ARG A 227 1.74 -24.85 -4.43
N LEU A 228 0.95 -23.78 -4.58
CA LEU A 228 -0.51 -23.88 -4.59
C LEU A 228 -1.02 -24.79 -5.72
N ALA A 229 -1.84 -25.76 -5.34
CA ALA A 229 -2.61 -26.61 -6.23
C ALA A 229 -4.04 -26.09 -6.45
N LEU A 230 -4.54 -25.24 -5.54
CA LEU A 230 -5.89 -24.67 -5.61
C LEU A 230 -5.93 -23.24 -5.07
N SER A 231 -6.72 -22.36 -5.68
CA SER A 231 -6.99 -21.02 -5.16
C SER A 231 -8.47 -20.63 -5.25
N LEU A 232 -8.98 -19.99 -4.19
CA LEU A 232 -10.36 -19.48 -4.10
C LEU A 232 -10.38 -17.99 -3.72
N PRO A 233 -9.97 -17.07 -4.62
CA PRO A 233 -10.09 -15.63 -4.41
C PRO A 233 -11.58 -15.21 -4.41
N ALA A 234 -12.06 -14.64 -3.31
CA ALA A 234 -13.47 -14.28 -3.11
C ALA A 234 -13.73 -12.78 -2.82
N SER A 235 -14.71 -12.19 -3.51
CA SER A 235 -15.31 -10.86 -3.22
C SER A 235 -14.33 -9.68 -3.25
N TRP A 236 -13.43 -9.63 -4.25
CA TRP A 236 -12.54 -8.48 -4.49
C TRP A 236 -11.82 -8.50 -5.86
N VAL A 237 -12.28 -9.30 -6.83
CA VAL A 237 -11.61 -9.43 -8.14
C VAL A 237 -12.15 -8.40 -9.13
N THR A 238 -11.27 -7.57 -9.69
CA THR A 238 -11.57 -6.58 -10.72
C THR A 238 -10.35 -6.38 -11.62
N HIS A 239 -10.32 -5.33 -12.45
CA HIS A 239 -9.16 -4.91 -13.24
C HIS A 239 -8.77 -3.48 -12.83
N PHE A 240 -7.48 -3.17 -12.64
CA PHE A 240 -7.09 -1.89 -12.02
C PHE A 240 -7.58 -0.65 -12.78
N ASP A 241 -7.68 -0.73 -14.11
CA ASP A 241 -8.18 0.38 -14.95
C ASP A 241 -9.63 0.80 -14.64
N TYR A 242 -10.41 -0.06 -13.97
CA TYR A 242 -11.78 0.21 -13.56
C TYR A 242 -11.87 0.70 -12.10
N ILE A 243 -10.74 0.84 -11.42
CA ILE A 243 -10.71 1.41 -10.08
C ILE A 243 -10.58 2.93 -10.20
N VAL A 244 -11.58 3.64 -9.68
CA VAL A 244 -11.60 5.09 -9.59
C VAL A 244 -11.77 5.46 -8.11
N GLY A 245 -10.81 6.20 -7.54
CA GLY A 245 -10.82 6.61 -6.13
C GLY A 245 -9.88 5.79 -5.24
N ASP A 246 -10.11 5.84 -3.92
CA ASP A 246 -9.24 5.29 -2.87
C ASP A 246 -9.02 3.76 -3.01
N LEU A 247 -7.75 3.34 -3.21
CA LEU A 247 -7.34 2.02 -3.67
C LEU A 247 -6.96 1.05 -2.52
N SER A 248 -7.73 0.97 -1.42
CA SER A 248 -7.25 0.21 -0.25
C SER A 248 -7.74 -1.24 -0.14
N CYS A 249 -6.79 -2.18 -0.01
CA CYS A 249 -6.97 -3.50 0.62
C CYS A 249 -5.66 -4.24 0.99
N GLU A 250 -4.53 -3.70 1.46
CA GLU A 250 -4.11 -2.38 1.93
C GLU A 250 -2.75 -2.07 1.29
N TRP A 251 -2.77 -1.14 0.33
CA TRP A 251 -1.58 -0.41 -0.16
C TRP A 251 -0.57 -1.31 -0.87
N ARG A 252 -0.94 -1.62 -2.12
CA ARG A 252 -0.11 -2.33 -3.10
C ARG A 252 1.26 -1.64 -3.24
N PRO A 253 2.33 -2.42 -3.42
CA PRO A 253 3.65 -1.81 -3.44
C PRO A 253 3.87 -0.92 -4.68
N PRO A 254 4.77 0.07 -4.59
CA PRO A 254 5.02 1.00 -5.68
C PRO A 254 5.48 0.28 -6.95
N GLY A 255 4.98 0.72 -8.09
CA GLY A 255 5.40 0.19 -9.40
C GLY A 255 4.82 -1.17 -9.77
N LEU A 256 3.95 -1.77 -8.95
CA LEU A 256 3.31 -3.05 -9.24
C LEU A 256 2.65 -3.09 -10.63
N LYS A 257 2.04 -1.96 -11.05
CA LYS A 257 1.34 -1.85 -12.35
C LYS A 257 2.29 -1.78 -13.54
N HIS A 258 3.60 -1.72 -13.39
CA HIS A 258 4.52 -1.99 -14.50
C HIS A 258 4.54 -3.48 -14.87
N TYR A 259 4.27 -4.35 -13.91
CA TYR A 259 4.54 -5.77 -13.99
C TYR A 259 3.29 -6.62 -14.04
N VAL A 260 2.31 -6.37 -13.16
CA VAL A 260 1.05 -7.13 -13.09
C VAL A 260 -0.17 -6.25 -12.89
N ASP A 261 -1.31 -6.75 -13.36
CA ASP A 261 -2.66 -6.34 -13.04
C ASP A 261 -3.35 -7.60 -12.48
N MET A 262 -4.56 -7.51 -11.93
CA MET A 262 -5.22 -8.67 -11.33
C MET A 262 -5.33 -9.89 -12.28
N PRO A 263 -5.57 -9.74 -13.60
CA PRO A 263 -5.51 -10.87 -14.52
C PRO A 263 -4.17 -11.61 -14.49
N GLU A 264 -3.04 -10.90 -14.55
CA GLU A 264 -1.72 -11.55 -14.46
C GLU A 264 -1.50 -12.19 -13.10
N GLN A 265 -1.91 -11.54 -12.02
CA GLN A 265 -1.76 -12.09 -10.66
C GLN A 265 -2.44 -13.45 -10.51
N ILE A 266 -3.67 -13.58 -11.01
CA ILE A 266 -4.44 -14.82 -10.96
C ILE A 266 -3.90 -15.84 -11.97
N ALA A 267 -3.59 -15.40 -13.19
CA ALA A 267 -3.08 -16.28 -14.24
C ALA A 267 -1.73 -16.93 -13.89
N LEU A 268 -0.94 -16.33 -12.99
CA LEU A 268 0.30 -16.94 -12.48
C LEU A 268 0.06 -18.29 -11.78
N GLY A 269 -1.17 -18.62 -11.41
CA GLY A 269 -1.54 -19.98 -10.99
C GLY A 269 -1.42 -21.04 -12.08
N ALA A 270 -1.58 -20.68 -13.36
CA ALA A 270 -1.53 -21.62 -14.47
C ALA A 270 -0.09 -22.13 -14.72
N PRO A 271 0.09 -23.41 -15.09
CA PRO A 271 -0.94 -24.45 -15.28
C PRO A 271 -1.22 -25.32 -14.03
N ARG A 272 -0.48 -25.09 -12.93
CA ARG A 272 -0.51 -25.98 -11.75
C ARG A 272 -1.82 -25.83 -10.98
N CYS A 273 -2.13 -24.60 -10.58
CA CYS A 273 -3.18 -24.26 -9.62
C CYS A 273 -4.57 -24.21 -10.29
N ALA A 274 -5.53 -24.95 -9.73
CA ALA A 274 -6.93 -24.81 -10.09
C ALA A 274 -7.56 -23.61 -9.38
N THR A 275 -8.11 -22.67 -10.12
CA THR A 275 -8.57 -21.38 -9.60
C THR A 275 -10.05 -21.17 -9.87
N LEU A 276 -10.83 -20.95 -8.81
CA LEU A 276 -12.24 -20.54 -8.90
C LEU A 276 -12.40 -19.16 -8.29
N ILE A 277 -12.71 -18.17 -9.13
CA ILE A 277 -13.05 -16.82 -8.66
C ILE A 277 -14.49 -16.87 -8.12
N LEU A 278 -14.70 -16.40 -6.89
CA LEU A 278 -16.00 -16.35 -6.25
C LEU A 278 -16.45 -14.89 -6.09
N ALA A 279 -17.55 -14.50 -6.74
CA ALA A 279 -18.01 -13.12 -6.76
C ALA A 279 -19.50 -12.97 -6.42
N GLY A 280 -19.86 -11.84 -5.83
CA GLY A 280 -21.24 -11.42 -5.66
C GLY A 280 -21.65 -10.43 -6.75
N GLU A 281 -22.82 -10.63 -7.37
CA GLU A 281 -23.38 -9.71 -8.37
C GLU A 281 -23.52 -8.25 -7.86
N TRP A 282 -23.82 -8.07 -6.58
CA TRP A 282 -24.04 -6.77 -5.90
C TRP A 282 -22.80 -6.27 -5.13
N ASP A 283 -21.66 -6.95 -5.24
CA ASP A 283 -20.41 -6.52 -4.58
C ASP A 283 -19.71 -5.38 -5.33
N TYR A 284 -20.15 -5.07 -6.56
CA TYR A 284 -19.58 -4.02 -7.40
C TYR A 284 -20.62 -2.96 -7.74
N HIS A 285 -20.15 -1.73 -7.98
CA HIS A 285 -20.93 -0.77 -8.74
C HIS A 285 -21.08 -1.25 -10.20
N LYS A 286 -22.11 -0.80 -10.92
CA LYS A 286 -22.42 -1.33 -12.27
C LYS A 286 -21.24 -1.28 -13.24
N SER A 287 -20.42 -0.23 -13.18
CA SER A 287 -19.20 -0.07 -13.99
C SER A 287 -18.01 -0.93 -13.52
N GLY A 288 -17.98 -1.37 -12.26
CA GLY A 288 -16.91 -2.23 -11.73
C GLY A 288 -17.04 -3.70 -12.14
N TYR A 289 -18.25 -4.12 -12.53
CA TYR A 289 -18.51 -5.48 -13.01
C TYR A 289 -17.78 -5.80 -14.32
N GLU A 290 -17.56 -4.79 -15.17
CA GLU A 290 -16.78 -4.93 -16.41
C GLU A 290 -15.35 -5.38 -16.13
N GLY A 291 -14.72 -4.83 -15.09
CA GLY A 291 -13.37 -5.21 -14.67
C GLY A 291 -13.26 -6.67 -14.21
N LEU A 292 -14.29 -7.21 -13.54
CA LEU A 292 -14.35 -8.64 -13.19
C LEU A 292 -14.43 -9.52 -14.44
N LEU A 293 -15.35 -9.21 -15.36
CA LEU A 293 -15.53 -10.00 -16.59
C LEU A 293 -14.29 -9.97 -17.47
N GLU A 294 -13.68 -8.79 -17.62
CA GLU A 294 -12.43 -8.63 -18.36
C GLU A 294 -11.30 -9.47 -17.75
N THR A 295 -11.19 -9.44 -16.42
CA THR A 295 -10.21 -10.25 -15.69
C THR A 295 -10.41 -11.74 -15.93
N CYS A 296 -11.64 -12.24 -15.75
CA CYS A 296 -11.95 -13.64 -15.99
C CYS A 296 -11.65 -14.07 -17.43
N ARG A 297 -11.98 -13.25 -18.42
CA ARG A 297 -11.68 -13.53 -19.84
C ARG A 297 -10.18 -13.65 -20.09
N ARG A 298 -9.38 -12.72 -19.57
CA ARG A 298 -7.92 -12.71 -19.74
C ARG A 298 -7.26 -13.88 -19.02
N VAL A 299 -7.69 -14.22 -17.80
CA VAL A 299 -7.18 -15.39 -17.07
C VAL A 299 -7.51 -16.69 -17.81
N ARG A 300 -8.77 -16.84 -18.27
CA ARG A 300 -9.20 -18.03 -19.03
C ARG A 300 -8.34 -18.26 -20.27
N GLN A 301 -8.01 -17.21 -21.01
CA GLN A 301 -7.13 -17.30 -22.17
C GLN A 301 -5.78 -17.95 -21.84
N VAL A 302 -5.17 -17.60 -20.69
CA VAL A 302 -3.91 -18.21 -20.27
C VAL A 302 -4.08 -19.70 -19.96
N TYR A 303 -5.12 -20.07 -19.20
CA TYR A 303 -5.40 -21.47 -18.88
C TYR A 303 -5.68 -22.32 -20.13
N GLU A 304 -6.41 -21.78 -21.11
CA GLU A 304 -6.66 -22.42 -22.42
C GLU A 304 -5.36 -22.60 -23.22
N VAL A 305 -4.52 -21.56 -23.30
CA VAL A 305 -3.19 -21.64 -23.96
C VAL A 305 -2.27 -22.67 -23.30
N CYS A 306 -2.37 -22.82 -21.99
CA CYS A 306 -1.65 -23.84 -21.23
C CYS A 306 -2.24 -25.26 -21.38
N GLY A 307 -3.39 -25.42 -22.04
CA GLY A 307 -4.07 -26.70 -22.22
C GLY A 307 -4.75 -27.24 -20.96
N VAL A 308 -5.08 -26.36 -20.00
CA VAL A 308 -5.71 -26.70 -18.71
C VAL A 308 -6.93 -25.82 -18.44
N GLY A 309 -7.73 -25.53 -19.47
CA GLY A 309 -8.90 -24.64 -19.38
C GLY A 309 -9.91 -25.06 -18.30
N GLU A 310 -9.99 -26.36 -18.01
CA GLU A 310 -10.83 -26.93 -16.96
C GLU A 310 -10.41 -26.58 -15.52
N LYS A 311 -9.18 -26.07 -15.33
CA LYS A 311 -8.66 -25.63 -14.04
C LYS A 311 -8.96 -24.16 -13.72
N PHE A 312 -9.75 -23.47 -14.54
CA PHE A 312 -10.15 -22.10 -14.25
C PHE A 312 -11.64 -21.89 -14.48
N ASP A 313 -12.32 -21.37 -13.47
CA ASP A 313 -13.71 -20.92 -13.62
C ASP A 313 -14.04 -19.72 -12.72
N VAL A 314 -15.24 -19.17 -12.92
CA VAL A 314 -15.80 -18.10 -12.11
C VAL A 314 -17.23 -18.46 -11.70
N HIS A 315 -17.53 -18.33 -10.41
CA HIS A 315 -18.88 -18.43 -9.89
C HIS A 315 -19.36 -17.05 -9.40
N ILE A 316 -20.48 -16.60 -9.96
CA ILE A 316 -21.13 -15.35 -9.58
C ILE A 316 -22.44 -15.68 -8.88
N THR A 317 -22.50 -15.41 -7.58
CA THR A 317 -23.71 -15.62 -6.79
C THR A 317 -24.74 -14.53 -7.12
N PRO A 318 -25.92 -14.88 -7.68
CA PRO A 318 -26.96 -13.91 -7.98
C PRO A 318 -27.42 -13.19 -6.72
N LYS A 319 -27.56 -11.86 -6.80
CA LYS A 319 -27.91 -11.00 -5.65
C LYS A 319 -26.98 -11.17 -4.44
N GLY A 320 -25.78 -11.72 -4.65
CA GLY A 320 -24.71 -11.81 -3.67
C GLY A 320 -23.99 -10.48 -3.51
N GLY A 321 -23.70 -10.01 -2.30
CA GLY A 321 -22.81 -8.84 -2.11
C GLY A 321 -21.45 -9.25 -1.56
N HIS A 322 -20.90 -8.47 -0.62
CA HIS A 322 -19.59 -8.72 -0.03
C HIS A 322 -19.64 -9.89 0.97
N ARG A 323 -19.31 -11.11 0.54
CA ARG A 323 -19.51 -12.34 1.34
C ARG A 323 -18.31 -13.32 1.30
N PRO A 324 -18.03 -14.07 2.38
CA PRO A 324 -17.04 -15.15 2.38
C PRO A 324 -17.55 -16.38 1.62
N TYR A 325 -17.53 -16.34 0.29
CA TYR A 325 -18.08 -17.40 -0.58
C TYR A 325 -17.34 -18.75 -0.51
N PHE A 326 -16.17 -18.82 0.11
CA PHE A 326 -15.38 -20.05 0.20
C PHE A 326 -16.06 -21.14 1.05
N VAL A 327 -17.14 -20.85 1.77
CA VAL A 327 -17.93 -21.87 2.51
C VAL A 327 -19.17 -22.37 1.76
N ASN A 328 -19.42 -21.87 0.55
CA ASN A 328 -20.61 -22.24 -0.24
C ASN A 328 -20.44 -23.61 -0.92
N LYS A 329 -21.55 -24.17 -1.41
CA LYS A 329 -21.52 -25.47 -2.10
C LYS A 329 -20.65 -25.47 -3.37
N GLU A 330 -20.55 -24.35 -4.08
CA GLU A 330 -19.73 -24.23 -5.29
C GLU A 330 -18.23 -24.32 -5.01
N SER A 331 -17.73 -23.62 -3.98
CA SER A 331 -16.33 -23.76 -3.56
C SER A 331 -16.06 -25.17 -3.05
N PHE A 332 -17.02 -25.78 -2.34
CA PHE A 332 -16.90 -27.13 -1.84
C PHE A 332 -16.78 -28.17 -2.97
N ARG A 333 -17.59 -28.05 -4.04
CA ARG A 333 -17.48 -28.87 -5.27
C ARG A 333 -16.11 -28.72 -5.93
N TRP A 334 -15.64 -27.49 -6.09
CA TRP A 334 -14.36 -27.19 -6.72
C TRP A 334 -13.18 -27.79 -5.95
N VAL A 335 -13.20 -27.67 -4.61
CA VAL A 335 -12.19 -28.29 -3.75
C VAL A 335 -12.21 -29.81 -3.87
N ARG A 336 -13.39 -30.43 -3.85
CA ARG A 336 -13.52 -31.89 -4.06
C ARG A 336 -12.90 -32.32 -5.38
N GLN A 337 -13.18 -31.58 -6.46
CA GLN A 337 -12.72 -31.91 -7.81
C GLN A 337 -11.21 -31.77 -7.98
N HIS A 338 -10.60 -30.71 -7.44
CA HIS A 338 -9.21 -30.35 -7.76
C HIS A 338 -8.20 -30.60 -6.65
N LEU A 339 -8.64 -30.71 -5.40
CA LEU A 339 -7.77 -30.98 -4.24
C LEU A 339 -8.05 -32.37 -3.62
N GLY A 340 -9.30 -32.84 -3.74
CA GLY A 340 -9.77 -34.09 -3.16
C GLY A 340 -10.29 -33.93 -1.72
N MET A 341 -11.21 -34.81 -1.33
CA MET A 341 -11.80 -34.89 0.01
C MET A 341 -11.89 -36.37 0.41
N ALA A 342 -11.70 -36.67 1.69
CA ALA A 342 -11.77 -38.05 2.18
C ALA A 342 -13.20 -38.48 2.56
N HIS A 343 -14.02 -37.54 3.05
CA HIS A 343 -15.29 -37.86 3.72
C HIS A 343 -16.55 -37.59 2.89
N TYR A 344 -16.44 -37.00 1.69
CA TYR A 344 -17.59 -36.71 0.84
C TYR A 344 -17.34 -37.06 -0.63
N SER A 345 -18.20 -37.91 -1.19
CA SER A 345 -18.33 -38.15 -2.62
C SER A 345 -19.03 -37.00 -3.33
N ALA A 346 -19.06 -37.04 -4.67
CA ALA A 346 -19.73 -36.01 -5.46
C ALA A 346 -21.23 -35.88 -5.15
N ASP A 347 -21.94 -37.01 -5.09
CA ASP A 347 -23.39 -37.03 -4.85
C ASP A 347 -23.73 -36.60 -3.42
N GLU A 348 -22.87 -36.94 -2.44
CA GLU A 348 -23.03 -36.49 -1.07
C GLU A 348 -22.88 -34.97 -0.94
N VAL A 349 -21.90 -34.37 -1.62
CA VAL A 349 -21.74 -32.90 -1.66
C VAL A 349 -23.02 -32.22 -2.16
N GLU A 350 -23.68 -32.78 -3.17
CA GLU A 350 -24.94 -32.23 -3.68
C GLU A 350 -26.07 -32.33 -2.65
N ALA A 351 -26.15 -33.46 -1.95
CA ALA A 351 -27.20 -33.75 -0.99
C ALA A 351 -27.05 -33.00 0.35
N LEU A 352 -25.87 -32.42 0.65
CA LEU A 352 -25.65 -31.68 1.88
C LEU A 352 -26.61 -30.47 2.00
N PRO A 353 -27.19 -30.23 3.19
CA PRO A 353 -28.01 -29.05 3.41
C PRO A 353 -27.18 -27.76 3.35
N GLU A 354 -27.87 -26.64 3.25
CA GLU A 354 -27.26 -25.31 3.26
C GLU A 354 -27.93 -24.43 4.32
N ILE A 355 -27.18 -23.50 4.88
CA ILE A 355 -27.64 -22.57 5.92
C ILE A 355 -27.09 -21.17 5.65
N TYR A 356 -27.90 -20.14 5.92
CA TYR A 356 -27.37 -18.78 5.94
C TYR A 356 -26.48 -18.59 7.16
N LEU A 357 -25.28 -18.01 6.98
CA LEU A 357 -24.37 -17.72 8.10
C LEU A 357 -25.02 -16.82 9.15
N GLY A 358 -25.95 -15.92 8.78
CA GLY A 358 -26.72 -15.12 9.72
C GLY A 358 -27.66 -15.96 10.60
N ASP A 359 -28.32 -16.96 10.01
CA ASP A 359 -29.20 -17.86 10.75
C ASP A 359 -28.39 -18.80 11.65
N TRP A 360 -27.25 -19.30 11.15
CA TRP A 360 -26.30 -20.07 11.95
C TRP A 360 -25.76 -19.23 13.12
N ALA A 361 -25.33 -17.99 12.87
CA ALA A 361 -24.81 -17.09 13.90
C ALA A 361 -25.87 -16.79 14.96
N ALA A 362 -27.10 -16.52 14.57
CA ALA A 362 -28.21 -16.30 15.50
C ALA A 362 -28.48 -17.53 16.38
N LYS A 363 -28.47 -18.75 15.81
CA LYS A 363 -28.63 -20.01 16.57
C LYS A 363 -27.49 -20.24 17.57
N GLN A 364 -26.28 -19.78 17.25
CA GLN A 364 -25.07 -19.97 18.04
C GLN A 364 -24.76 -18.77 18.97
N ASN A 365 -25.63 -17.75 19.00
CA ASN A 365 -25.42 -16.48 19.72
C ASN A 365 -24.12 -15.76 19.34
N VAL A 366 -23.76 -15.80 18.07
CA VAL A 366 -22.58 -15.11 17.51
C VAL A 366 -23.00 -13.72 17.03
N GLU A 367 -22.30 -12.69 17.52
CA GLU A 367 -22.48 -11.33 17.04
C GLU A 367 -21.74 -11.13 15.71
N ILE A 368 -22.44 -10.60 14.71
CA ILE A 368 -21.85 -10.16 13.45
C ILE A 368 -21.82 -8.63 13.46
N GLU A 369 -20.68 -8.04 13.14
CA GLU A 369 -20.52 -6.58 13.02
C GLU A 369 -21.68 -5.99 12.20
N ARG A 370 -22.27 -4.89 12.68
CA ARG A 370 -23.49 -4.30 12.11
C ARG A 370 -23.42 -4.08 10.59
N ALA A 371 -22.27 -3.66 10.07
CA ALA A 371 -22.06 -3.46 8.64
C ALA A 371 -22.17 -4.75 7.82
N TYR A 372 -21.80 -5.89 8.41
CA TYR A 372 -21.81 -7.21 7.78
C TYR A 372 -23.03 -8.09 8.16
N GLY A 373 -23.83 -7.66 9.13
CA GLY A 373 -25.04 -8.35 9.62
C GLY A 373 -26.25 -8.31 8.66
N THR A 374 -26.04 -8.04 7.37
CA THR A 374 -27.13 -7.96 6.38
C THR A 374 -27.08 -9.11 5.40
N HIS A 375 -28.21 -9.43 4.78
CA HIS A 375 -28.24 -10.41 3.68
C HIS A 375 -27.35 -9.98 2.50
N LYS A 376 -27.03 -8.68 2.31
CA LYS A 376 -26.09 -8.27 1.26
C LYS A 376 -24.63 -8.58 1.63
N ALA A 377 -24.31 -8.74 2.90
CA ALA A 377 -22.97 -8.98 3.40
C ALA A 377 -22.88 -10.37 4.07
N TYR A 378 -22.02 -10.54 5.07
CA TYR A 378 -21.60 -11.85 5.60
C TYR A 378 -22.77 -12.70 6.08
N ALA A 379 -23.78 -12.10 6.71
CA ALA A 379 -24.96 -12.84 7.19
C ALA A 379 -25.75 -13.53 6.05
N GLY A 380 -25.66 -13.02 4.81
CA GLY A 380 -26.31 -13.62 3.64
C GLY A 380 -25.50 -14.69 2.93
N THR A 381 -24.36 -15.11 3.46
CA THR A 381 -23.57 -16.22 2.88
C THR A 381 -24.33 -17.53 3.08
N VAL A 382 -24.57 -18.26 2.00
CA VAL A 382 -25.19 -19.59 2.03
C VAL A 382 -24.08 -20.62 2.14
N ALA A 383 -23.85 -21.12 3.35
CA ALA A 383 -22.80 -22.08 3.63
C ALA A 383 -23.32 -23.52 3.57
N VAL A 384 -22.42 -24.46 3.27
CA VAL A 384 -22.70 -25.89 3.44
C VAL A 384 -22.91 -26.19 4.93
N ASP A 385 -24.02 -26.82 5.28
CA ASP A 385 -24.37 -27.14 6.66
C ASP A 385 -23.90 -28.56 7.02
N VAL A 386 -22.78 -28.61 7.74
CA VAL A 386 -22.17 -29.85 8.27
C VAL A 386 -22.10 -29.84 9.80
N ASP A 387 -23.08 -29.17 10.44
CA ASP A 387 -23.14 -29.05 11.90
C ASP A 387 -21.87 -28.41 12.49
N VAL A 388 -21.52 -27.24 11.96
CA VAL A 388 -20.42 -26.40 12.47
C VAL A 388 -20.84 -25.76 13.79
N GLN A 389 -19.95 -25.77 14.78
CA GLN A 389 -20.22 -25.23 16.11
C GLN A 389 -19.30 -24.04 16.41
N TYR A 390 -19.84 -22.92 16.87
CA TYR A 390 -19.01 -21.76 17.20
C TYR A 390 -18.12 -22.05 18.42
N ILE A 391 -16.89 -21.54 18.39
CA ILE A 391 -15.95 -21.63 19.51
C ILE A 391 -15.60 -20.21 19.92
N PRO A 392 -15.81 -19.83 21.20
CA PRO A 392 -15.44 -18.53 21.69
C PRO A 392 -13.93 -18.25 21.51
N PRO A 393 -13.51 -17.02 21.14
CA PRO A 393 -12.11 -16.68 20.93
C PRO A 393 -11.21 -16.96 22.15
N GLU A 394 -11.73 -16.82 23.37
CA GLU A 394 -11.01 -17.13 24.61
C GLU A 394 -10.59 -18.61 24.72
N ASP A 395 -11.41 -19.51 24.19
CA ASP A 395 -11.11 -20.94 24.13
C ASP A 395 -10.10 -21.24 23.02
N LEU A 396 -9.96 -20.35 22.05
CA LEU A 396 -9.10 -20.47 20.87
C LEU A 396 -7.74 -19.79 21.03
N ALA A 397 -7.60 -18.84 21.96
CA ALA A 397 -6.36 -18.09 22.22
C ALA A 397 -5.11 -18.99 22.25
N CYS A 398 -4.11 -18.66 21.44
CA CYS A 398 -2.81 -19.33 21.40
C CYS A 398 -1.86 -18.75 22.45
N LEU A 399 -2.00 -17.46 22.76
CA LEU A 399 -1.20 -16.76 23.73
C LEU A 399 -1.88 -16.82 25.11
N PRO A 400 -1.09 -16.90 26.20
CA PRO A 400 -1.65 -16.70 27.54
C PRO A 400 -2.19 -15.27 27.68
N PRO A 401 -3.07 -14.98 28.66
CA PRO A 401 -3.53 -13.63 28.95
C PRO A 401 -2.35 -12.64 29.06
N GLY A 402 -2.41 -11.53 28.31
CA GLY A 402 -1.34 -10.53 28.23
C GLY A 402 -0.18 -10.89 27.30
N GLY A 403 -0.15 -12.09 26.72
CA GLY A 403 0.94 -12.54 25.83
C GLY A 403 1.12 -11.70 24.57
N ALA A 404 0.05 -11.03 24.10
CA ALA A 404 0.11 -10.11 22.96
C ALA A 404 0.96 -8.84 23.23
N SER A 405 1.28 -8.53 24.50
CA SER A 405 2.21 -7.44 24.83
C SER A 405 3.66 -7.76 24.48
N ASN A 406 3.98 -9.01 24.15
CA ASN A 406 5.30 -9.37 23.67
C ASN A 406 5.48 -8.80 22.25
N PRO A 407 6.51 -7.94 22.01
CA PRO A 407 6.75 -7.30 20.72
C PRO A 407 6.74 -8.28 19.55
N GLN A 408 7.20 -9.52 19.73
CA GLN A 408 7.28 -10.51 18.66
C GLN A 408 5.94 -10.86 17.99
N PHE A 409 4.80 -10.61 18.63
CA PHE A 409 3.48 -10.91 18.04
C PHE A 409 2.81 -9.67 17.43
N SER A 410 3.17 -8.50 17.94
CA SER A 410 2.54 -7.22 17.60
C SER A 410 3.10 -6.60 16.32
N MET A 411 2.24 -5.85 15.61
CA MET A 411 2.69 -5.04 14.47
C MET A 411 3.69 -3.96 14.89
N ALA A 412 3.49 -3.31 16.04
CA ALA A 412 4.43 -2.32 16.56
C ALA A 412 5.80 -2.91 16.87
N GLY A 413 5.86 -4.11 17.43
CA GLY A 413 7.11 -4.81 17.70
C GLY A 413 7.85 -5.22 16.43
N TRP A 414 7.15 -5.75 15.43
CA TRP A 414 7.74 -6.00 14.09
C TRP A 414 8.31 -4.73 13.46
N MET A 415 7.57 -3.62 13.50
CA MET A 415 8.06 -2.33 12.99
C MET A 415 9.25 -1.80 13.78
N SER A 416 9.27 -2.00 15.10
CA SER A 416 10.39 -1.63 15.95
C SER A 416 11.64 -2.43 15.63
N ASP A 417 11.49 -3.74 15.35
CA ASP A 417 12.60 -4.60 14.93
C ASP A 417 13.17 -4.15 13.58
N ILE A 418 12.31 -3.86 12.60
CA ILE A 418 12.74 -3.26 11.32
C ILE A 418 13.52 -1.97 11.57
N SER A 419 12.96 -1.05 12.35
CA SER A 419 13.57 0.25 12.62
C SER A 419 14.91 0.13 13.33
N ALA A 420 15.09 -0.85 14.23
CA ALA A 420 16.33 -1.08 14.95
C ALA A 420 17.44 -1.65 14.05
N ASN A 421 17.06 -2.31 12.95
CA ASN A 421 17.96 -2.93 11.98
C ASN A 421 18.15 -2.09 10.70
N LEU A 422 17.57 -0.89 10.62
CA LEU A 422 17.89 0.05 9.54
C LEU A 422 19.39 0.42 9.62
N PRO A 423 20.03 0.71 8.48
CA PRO A 423 21.40 1.20 8.47
C PRO A 423 21.54 2.38 9.43
N PRO A 424 22.67 2.51 10.15
CA PRO A 424 22.84 3.61 11.09
C PRO A 424 22.60 4.92 10.35
N SER A 425 21.80 5.80 10.95
CA SER A 425 21.74 7.21 10.57
C SER A 425 23.16 7.68 10.34
N ILE A 426 23.41 8.48 9.30
CA ILE A 426 24.74 9.06 9.04
C ILE A 426 25.26 9.61 10.37
N GLY A 427 26.22 8.90 10.99
CA GLY A 427 26.79 9.36 12.23
C GLY A 427 27.42 10.71 11.97
N LEU A 428 27.30 11.64 12.93
CA LEU A 428 27.89 12.96 12.85
C LEU A 428 29.31 12.89 12.26
N PRO A 429 29.54 13.37 11.03
CA PRO A 429 30.85 13.24 10.41
C PRO A 429 31.86 14.03 11.24
N SER A 430 33.01 13.43 11.53
CA SER A 430 34.04 14.04 12.37
C SER A 430 34.86 15.11 11.63
N SER A 431 34.69 15.23 10.31
CA SER A 431 35.37 16.20 9.46
C SER A 431 34.57 16.53 8.20
N LEU A 432 34.86 17.67 7.58
CA LEU A 432 34.27 18.07 6.30
C LEU A 432 34.58 17.07 5.17
N GLU A 433 35.80 16.52 5.17
CA GLU A 433 36.22 15.51 4.18
C GLU A 433 35.36 14.24 4.28
N ALA A 434 35.10 13.75 5.50
CA ALA A 434 34.25 12.59 5.71
C ALA A 434 32.80 12.83 5.26
N TRP A 435 32.28 14.04 5.45
CA TRP A 435 30.94 14.42 4.97
C TRP A 435 30.88 14.47 3.44
N GLU A 436 31.83 15.14 2.79
CA GLU A 436 31.86 15.24 1.32
C GLU A 436 32.02 13.87 0.65
N ALA A 437 32.75 12.94 1.28
CA ALA A 437 32.94 11.58 0.78
C ALA A 437 31.64 10.76 0.70
N ILE A 438 30.64 11.07 1.54
CA ILE A 438 29.34 10.36 1.56
C ILE A 438 28.22 11.17 0.90
N LYS A 439 28.31 12.50 0.87
CA LYS A 439 27.28 13.41 0.36
C LYS A 439 26.86 13.06 -1.06
N GLY A 440 27.81 12.86 -1.98
CA GLY A 440 27.52 12.55 -3.38
C GLY A 440 26.68 11.27 -3.54
N LYS A 441 27.06 10.19 -2.85
CA LYS A 441 26.32 8.93 -2.85
C LYS A 441 24.90 9.08 -2.30
N LEU A 442 24.74 9.86 -1.23
CA LEU A 442 23.42 10.11 -0.66
C LEU A 442 22.51 10.86 -1.65
N VAL A 443 23.04 11.87 -2.35
CA VAL A 443 22.28 12.58 -3.40
C VAL A 443 21.89 11.63 -4.53
N GLU A 444 22.80 10.74 -4.97
CA GLU A 444 22.49 9.70 -5.96
C GLU A 444 21.35 8.80 -5.48
N TYR A 445 21.38 8.32 -4.23
CA TYR A 445 20.29 7.53 -3.67
C TYR A 445 18.96 8.29 -3.57
N ILE A 446 18.98 9.58 -3.16
CA ILE A 446 17.76 10.40 -3.18
C ILE A 446 17.21 10.54 -4.59
N ALA A 447 18.07 10.64 -5.61
CA ALA A 447 17.64 10.66 -7.00
C ALA A 447 17.04 9.32 -7.47
N GLU A 448 17.38 8.20 -6.84
CA GLU A 448 16.78 6.88 -7.13
C GLU A 448 15.38 6.74 -6.53
N VAL A 449 15.18 7.15 -5.27
CA VAL A 449 13.88 7.03 -4.57
C VAL A 449 12.92 8.19 -4.87
N VAL A 450 13.45 9.33 -5.31
CA VAL A 450 12.68 10.46 -5.87
C VAL A 450 13.11 10.66 -7.34
N PRO A 451 12.74 9.74 -8.24
CA PRO A 451 13.23 9.76 -9.61
C PRO A 451 12.77 11.00 -10.36
N LEU A 452 13.74 11.73 -10.90
CA LEU A 452 13.49 12.81 -11.84
C LEU A 452 13.40 12.24 -13.25
N ARG A 453 12.45 12.75 -14.04
CA ARG A 453 12.27 12.32 -15.42
C ARG A 453 13.28 13.03 -16.34
N ALA A 454 13.50 12.44 -17.51
CA ALA A 454 14.42 12.99 -18.50
C ALA A 454 13.95 14.38 -18.95
N ARG A 455 14.85 15.37 -18.88
CA ARG A 455 14.54 16.76 -19.21
C ARG A 455 14.65 17.01 -20.71
N PRO A 456 13.68 17.70 -21.35
CA PRO A 456 13.86 18.19 -22.71
C PRO A 456 14.97 19.24 -22.75
N SER A 457 15.59 19.43 -23.92
CA SER A 457 16.65 20.44 -24.11
C SER A 457 16.17 21.88 -23.96
N SER A 458 14.86 22.11 -24.10
CA SER A 458 14.21 23.39 -23.82
C SER A 458 12.81 23.15 -23.28
N LEU A 459 12.44 23.87 -22.22
CA LEU A 459 11.09 23.85 -21.65
C LEU A 459 10.15 24.71 -22.51
N GLU A 460 9.08 24.11 -23.02
CA GLU A 460 8.01 24.85 -23.70
C GLU A 460 7.10 25.52 -22.65
N THR A 461 6.70 26.76 -22.92
CA THR A 461 5.90 27.56 -21.98
C THR A 461 4.78 28.27 -22.73
N GLU A 462 3.60 28.33 -22.11
CA GLU A 462 2.41 29.01 -22.63
C GLU A 462 1.93 30.03 -21.60
N THR A 463 1.94 31.32 -21.95
CA THR A 463 1.30 32.35 -21.12
C THR A 463 -0.22 32.26 -21.31
N VAL A 464 -0.91 31.72 -20.32
CA VAL A 464 -2.37 31.53 -20.29
C VAL A 464 -3.09 32.87 -20.15
N GLY A 465 -2.54 33.78 -19.35
CA GLY A 465 -3.13 35.09 -19.13
C GLY A 465 -2.24 36.02 -18.31
N VAL A 466 -2.55 37.30 -18.35
CA VAL A 466 -1.91 38.34 -17.52
C VAL A 466 -3.01 39.10 -16.79
N SER A 467 -2.81 39.33 -15.50
CA SER A 467 -3.74 40.06 -14.65
C SER A 467 -3.00 40.90 -13.61
N GLU A 468 -3.74 41.67 -12.82
CA GLU A 468 -3.19 42.49 -11.75
C GLU A 468 -3.97 42.20 -10.46
N GLU A 469 -3.25 41.96 -9.37
CA GLU A 469 -3.84 41.69 -8.06
C GLU A 469 -3.03 42.37 -6.97
N SER A 470 -3.70 43.12 -6.09
CA SER A 470 -3.07 43.88 -5.00
C SER A 470 -1.90 44.79 -5.43
N GLY A 471 -1.94 45.31 -6.66
CA GLY A 471 -0.90 46.20 -7.22
C GLY A 471 0.33 45.48 -7.77
N TYR A 472 0.27 44.16 -7.97
CA TYR A 472 1.31 43.37 -8.62
C TYR A 472 0.79 42.78 -9.94
N GLN A 473 1.68 42.65 -10.92
CA GLN A 473 1.37 41.98 -12.19
C GLN A 473 1.56 40.46 -12.03
N LEU A 474 0.53 39.70 -12.39
CA LEU A 474 0.51 38.24 -12.38
C LEU A 474 0.49 37.72 -13.81
N GLU A 475 1.50 36.94 -14.19
CA GLU A 475 1.52 36.15 -15.43
C GLU A 475 1.18 34.70 -15.08
N GLU A 476 0.08 34.17 -15.63
CA GLU A 476 -0.26 32.76 -15.53
C GLU A 476 0.45 32.00 -16.65
N ILE A 477 1.34 31.07 -16.29
CA ILE A 477 2.18 30.34 -17.24
C ILE A 477 1.94 28.85 -17.07
N ARG A 478 1.61 28.14 -18.15
CA ARG A 478 1.54 26.69 -18.22
C ARG A 478 2.82 26.14 -18.83
N TYR A 479 3.39 25.10 -18.21
CA TYR A 479 4.63 24.47 -18.66
C TYR A 479 4.81 23.10 -18.01
N GLY A 480 5.82 22.39 -18.51
CA GLY A 480 6.26 21.13 -17.93
C GLY A 480 5.34 19.95 -18.22
N GLU A 481 5.78 18.77 -17.84
CA GLU A 481 5.09 17.52 -18.18
C GLU A 481 3.73 17.39 -17.48
N LEU A 482 3.62 17.93 -16.26
CA LEU A 482 2.36 17.95 -15.54
C LEU A 482 1.32 18.89 -16.18
N GLY A 483 1.71 19.80 -17.08
CA GLY A 483 0.76 20.71 -17.74
C GLY A 483 0.00 21.65 -16.80
N LEU A 484 0.41 21.75 -15.53
CA LEU A 484 -0.15 22.68 -14.56
C LEU A 484 0.29 24.11 -14.90
N SER A 485 -0.59 25.07 -14.61
CA SER A 485 -0.23 26.48 -14.71
C SER A 485 0.15 27.04 -13.34
N SER A 486 1.10 27.98 -13.35
CA SER A 486 1.67 28.66 -12.19
C SER A 486 1.47 30.17 -12.31
N TYR A 487 1.52 30.92 -11.21
CA TYR A 487 1.52 32.38 -11.25
C TYR A 487 2.93 32.92 -11.03
N LEU A 488 3.50 33.57 -12.06
CA LEU A 488 4.68 34.42 -11.91
C LEU A 488 4.22 35.82 -11.53
N ILE A 489 4.50 36.21 -10.30
CA ILE A 489 4.12 37.48 -9.70
C ILE A 489 5.33 38.40 -9.68
N HIS A 490 5.25 39.49 -10.45
CA HIS A 490 6.35 40.43 -10.56
C HIS A 490 6.39 41.38 -9.37
N SER A 491 7.59 41.62 -8.84
CA SER A 491 7.81 42.63 -7.82
C SER A 491 7.90 44.03 -8.45
N ASN A 492 7.74 45.07 -7.63
CA ASN A 492 7.94 46.46 -8.03
C ASN A 492 9.45 46.77 -8.06
N GLY A 493 10.18 46.25 -9.06
CA GLY A 493 11.64 46.40 -9.19
C GLY A 493 12.27 45.59 -10.33
N THR A 494 13.61 45.54 -10.39
CA THR A 494 14.33 44.66 -11.33
C THR A 494 14.28 43.22 -10.83
N ASN A 495 13.60 42.35 -11.57
CA ASN A 495 13.37 40.94 -11.25
C ASN A 495 14.63 40.08 -11.49
N SER A 496 15.70 40.27 -10.72
CA SER A 496 16.89 39.39 -10.74
C SER A 496 16.79 38.19 -9.80
N GLU A 497 15.87 38.24 -8.82
CA GLU A 497 15.64 37.23 -7.80
C GLU A 497 14.18 36.76 -7.82
N CYS A 498 13.95 35.45 -7.69
CA CYS A 498 12.63 34.86 -7.62
C CYS A 498 12.56 33.76 -6.55
N ALA A 499 11.46 33.75 -5.80
CA ALA A 499 11.11 32.67 -4.88
C ALA A 499 10.01 31.78 -5.48
N ILE A 500 10.31 30.50 -5.65
CA ILE A 500 9.31 29.46 -5.88
C ILE A 500 8.58 29.23 -4.55
N TYR A 501 7.25 29.36 -4.54
CA TYR A 501 6.44 29.23 -3.33
C TYR A 501 5.43 28.08 -3.46
N LEU A 502 5.52 27.10 -2.56
CA LEU A 502 4.61 25.98 -2.42
C LEU A 502 3.72 26.21 -1.20
N ASP A 503 2.49 26.65 -1.42
CA ASP A 503 1.55 26.97 -0.32
C ASP A 503 0.93 25.72 0.30
N VAL A 504 0.62 25.76 1.59
CA VAL A 504 -0.08 24.68 2.33
C VAL A 504 -1.40 24.24 1.66
N SER A 505 -2.08 25.14 0.93
CA SER A 505 -3.29 24.79 0.16
C SER A 505 -3.00 23.89 -1.04
N ARG A 506 -1.72 23.70 -1.42
CA ARG A 506 -1.24 23.09 -2.66
C ARG A 506 -1.66 23.83 -3.93
N THR A 507 -2.10 25.08 -3.83
CA THR A 507 -2.57 25.86 -4.97
C THR A 507 -1.83 27.19 -5.08
N LYS A 508 -1.55 27.60 -6.31
CA LYS A 508 -1.02 28.94 -6.58
C LYS A 508 -1.94 30.06 -6.09
N GLU A 509 -3.26 29.82 -6.05
CA GLU A 509 -4.25 30.75 -5.51
C GLU A 509 -4.09 30.93 -4.00
N GLY A 510 -3.77 29.87 -3.26
CA GLY A 510 -3.52 29.96 -1.81
C GLY A 510 -2.30 30.81 -1.49
N ALA A 511 -1.25 30.75 -2.31
CA ALA A 511 -0.05 31.58 -2.15
C ALA A 511 -0.37 33.09 -2.16
N LEU A 512 -1.35 33.54 -2.95
CA LEU A 512 -1.77 34.95 -3.02
C LEU A 512 -2.37 35.47 -1.71
N LEU A 513 -2.86 34.56 -0.86
CA LEU A 513 -3.44 34.86 0.44
C LEU A 513 -2.39 34.99 1.55
N ARG A 514 -1.12 34.68 1.27
CA ARG A 514 -0.05 34.60 2.29
C ARG A 514 0.68 35.93 2.47
N ASP A 515 0.82 36.35 3.72
CA ASP A 515 1.61 37.53 4.05
C ASP A 515 3.10 37.35 3.74
N ASP A 516 3.62 36.11 3.81
CA ASP A 516 4.99 35.78 3.40
C ASP A 516 5.27 36.14 1.94
N VAL A 517 4.33 35.81 1.04
CA VAL A 517 4.40 36.13 -0.39
C VAL A 517 4.37 37.64 -0.59
N ARG A 518 3.48 38.35 0.12
CA ARG A 518 3.44 39.82 0.08
C ARG A 518 4.75 40.43 0.54
N ASN A 519 5.34 39.94 1.63
CA ASN A 519 6.60 40.45 2.17
C ASN A 519 7.76 40.30 1.19
N LEU A 520 7.84 39.16 0.47
CA LEU A 520 8.82 38.95 -0.60
C LEU A 520 8.66 39.98 -1.72
N LEU A 521 7.43 40.15 -2.22
CA LEU A 521 7.12 41.09 -3.29
C LEU A 521 7.45 42.54 -2.91
N HIS A 522 7.15 42.94 -1.67
CA HIS A 522 7.54 44.25 -1.13
C HIS A 522 9.06 44.42 -1.01
N SER A 523 9.81 43.35 -0.77
CA SER A 523 11.27 43.37 -0.70
C SER A 523 11.97 43.38 -2.07
N GLY A 524 11.20 43.34 -3.17
CA GLY A 524 11.74 43.33 -4.53
C GLY A 524 12.05 41.92 -5.07
N VAL A 525 11.55 40.87 -4.42
CA VAL A 525 11.71 39.48 -4.85
C VAL A 525 10.44 39.05 -5.60
N ALA A 526 10.59 38.61 -6.86
CA ALA A 526 9.46 38.04 -7.60
C ALA A 526 9.05 36.70 -6.97
N VAL A 527 7.81 36.27 -7.18
CA VAL A 527 7.31 35.00 -6.66
C VAL A 527 6.74 34.16 -7.78
N LEU A 528 7.16 32.90 -7.88
CA LEU A 528 6.52 31.89 -8.70
C LEU A 528 5.69 30.98 -7.79
N ALA A 529 4.38 31.21 -7.74
CA ALA A 529 3.44 30.41 -6.98
C ALA A 529 3.07 29.15 -7.78
N LEU A 530 3.35 27.98 -7.20
CA LEU A 530 3.09 26.68 -7.83
C LEU A 530 1.87 26.00 -7.21
N SER A 531 1.16 25.25 -8.05
CA SER A 531 0.24 24.23 -7.58
C SER A 531 0.99 22.91 -7.41
N CYS A 532 0.65 22.15 -6.37
CA CYS A 532 1.18 20.81 -6.13
C CYS A 532 0.05 19.79 -6.21
N VAL A 533 0.34 18.63 -6.78
CA VAL A 533 -0.62 17.52 -6.80
C VAL A 533 -0.66 16.85 -5.42
N GLY A 534 -1.85 16.39 -5.03
CA GLY A 534 -2.04 15.59 -3.82
C GLY A 534 -1.59 14.15 -4.04
N LEU A 535 -1.58 13.36 -2.97
CA LEU A 535 -1.38 11.92 -3.08
C LEU A 535 -2.45 11.27 -3.98
N ASP A 536 -2.02 10.41 -4.89
CA ASP A 536 -2.89 9.55 -5.70
C ASP A 536 -2.33 8.13 -5.72
N ASP A 537 -3.15 7.16 -5.33
CA ASP A 537 -2.72 5.75 -5.22
C ASP A 537 -2.41 5.13 -6.58
N SER A 538 -3.06 5.62 -7.63
CA SER A 538 -2.80 5.18 -9.00
C SER A 538 -1.38 5.56 -9.42
N ALA A 539 -0.87 6.70 -8.93
CA ALA A 539 0.51 7.09 -9.15
C ALA A 539 1.47 6.10 -8.47
N LEU A 540 1.21 5.74 -7.20
CA LEU A 540 2.04 4.76 -6.49
C LEU A 540 2.09 3.43 -7.22
N LEU A 541 0.95 2.93 -7.73
CA LEU A 541 0.90 1.71 -8.55
C LEU A 541 1.74 1.80 -9.83
N LEU A 542 1.85 2.99 -10.42
CA LEU A 542 2.72 3.29 -11.56
C LEU A 542 4.19 3.56 -11.15
N GLY A 543 4.53 3.41 -9.87
CA GLY A 543 5.88 3.68 -9.37
C GLY A 543 6.22 5.17 -9.35
N GLU A 544 5.19 6.02 -9.38
CA GLU A 544 5.30 7.46 -9.35
C GLU A 544 4.74 7.97 -8.04
N SER A 545 5.52 8.72 -7.27
CA SER A 545 4.93 9.44 -6.13
C SER A 545 4.48 10.83 -6.58
N SER A 546 3.43 11.33 -5.95
CA SER A 546 3.04 12.74 -6.05
C SER A 546 4.20 13.65 -5.64
N THR A 547 4.99 13.25 -4.64
CA THR A 547 6.24 13.92 -4.23
C THR A 547 7.22 14.06 -5.39
N SER A 548 7.56 12.97 -6.09
CA SER A 548 8.47 13.02 -7.24
C SER A 548 7.93 13.91 -8.36
N SER A 549 6.62 13.86 -8.61
CA SER A 549 5.97 14.71 -9.62
C SER A 549 6.07 16.20 -9.26
N ASN A 550 5.83 16.54 -7.99
CA ASN A 550 5.95 17.92 -7.50
C ASN A 550 7.41 18.41 -7.50
N VAL A 551 8.37 17.55 -7.11
CA VAL A 551 9.81 17.88 -7.15
C VAL A 551 10.25 18.14 -8.59
N HIS A 552 9.80 17.31 -9.54
CA HIS A 552 10.09 17.51 -10.95
C HIS A 552 9.53 18.86 -11.44
N HIS A 553 8.29 19.19 -11.06
CA HIS A 553 7.67 20.46 -11.44
C HIS A 553 8.42 21.68 -10.86
N VAL A 554 8.97 21.58 -9.64
CA VAL A 554 9.85 22.63 -9.08
C VAL A 554 11.12 22.78 -9.91
N ILE A 555 11.72 21.68 -10.37
CA ILE A 555 12.94 21.73 -11.20
C ILE A 555 12.65 22.33 -12.58
N GLU A 556 11.54 21.97 -13.22
CA GLU A 556 11.07 22.63 -14.45
C GLU A 556 10.83 24.13 -14.23
N SER A 557 10.35 24.50 -13.04
CA SER A 557 10.17 25.89 -12.65
C SER A 557 11.51 26.65 -12.55
N VAL A 558 12.57 25.99 -12.09
CA VAL A 558 13.93 26.56 -12.14
C VAL A 558 14.36 26.81 -13.58
N ASP A 559 14.10 25.86 -14.49
CA ASP A 559 14.42 26.01 -15.92
C ASP A 559 13.66 27.20 -16.53
N LEU A 560 12.36 27.32 -16.26
CA LEU A 560 11.53 28.46 -16.65
C LEU A 560 12.13 29.78 -16.17
N LEU A 561 12.46 29.88 -14.88
CA LEU A 561 12.98 31.12 -14.29
C LEU A 561 14.34 31.51 -14.90
N GLN A 562 15.22 30.56 -15.18
CA GLN A 562 16.47 30.84 -15.87
C GLN A 562 16.26 31.34 -17.30
N GLN A 563 15.31 30.75 -18.05
CA GLN A 563 14.94 31.24 -19.37
C GLN A 563 14.36 32.66 -19.33
N ARG A 564 13.66 33.03 -18.25
CA ARG A 564 13.12 34.38 -18.00
C ARG A 564 14.16 35.35 -17.42
N GLY A 565 15.42 34.94 -17.26
CA GLY A 565 16.55 35.80 -16.89
C GLY A 565 16.77 35.99 -15.39
N PHE A 566 16.08 35.22 -14.53
CA PHE A 566 16.32 35.25 -13.09
C PHE A 566 17.70 34.65 -12.76
N GLN A 567 18.47 35.34 -11.93
CA GLN A 567 19.84 34.96 -11.56
C GLN A 567 19.91 34.24 -10.22
N SER A 568 18.99 34.56 -9.30
CA SER A 568 18.91 33.94 -7.98
C SER A 568 17.53 33.34 -7.78
N ILE A 569 17.51 32.05 -7.41
CA ILE A 569 16.28 31.28 -7.23
C ILE A 569 16.25 30.71 -5.81
N HIS A 570 15.12 30.88 -5.15
CA HIS A 570 14.85 30.38 -3.81
C HIS A 570 13.64 29.45 -3.86
N CYS A 571 13.58 28.47 -2.97
CA CYS A 571 12.41 27.60 -2.88
C CYS A 571 11.87 27.61 -1.44
N MET A 572 10.58 27.90 -1.32
CA MET A 572 9.86 28.00 -0.07
C MET A 572 8.77 26.93 -0.04
N GLY A 573 8.98 25.89 0.76
CA GLY A 573 8.12 24.72 0.84
C GLY A 573 7.30 24.70 2.12
N PHE A 574 5.98 24.78 1.97
CA PHE A 574 5.03 24.50 3.04
C PHE A 574 4.13 23.30 2.70
N VAL A 575 4.54 22.53 1.68
CA VAL A 575 3.89 21.30 1.20
C VAL A 575 4.90 20.18 1.32
N ASP A 576 4.61 19.19 2.17
CA ASP A 576 5.43 18.01 2.37
C ASP A 576 6.93 18.36 2.57
N ASP A 577 7.82 17.59 1.96
CA ASP A 577 9.25 17.85 1.83
C ASP A 577 9.67 18.15 0.36
N VAL A 578 8.74 18.56 -0.50
CA VAL A 578 9.00 18.80 -1.94
C VAL A 578 10.15 19.79 -2.16
N ALA A 579 10.13 20.93 -1.46
CA ALA A 579 11.19 21.93 -1.59
C ALA A 579 12.56 21.41 -1.12
N LEU A 580 12.57 20.55 -0.09
CA LEU A 580 13.80 19.93 0.41
C LEU A 580 14.41 19.01 -0.65
N PHE A 581 13.62 18.08 -1.20
CA PHE A 581 14.09 17.18 -2.24
C PHE A 581 14.52 17.93 -3.52
N ALA A 582 13.74 18.92 -3.96
CA ALA A 582 14.13 19.75 -5.10
C ALA A 582 15.45 20.49 -4.84
N GLY A 583 15.62 21.03 -3.63
CA GLY A 583 16.86 21.67 -3.20
C GLY A 583 18.04 20.70 -3.20
N ILE A 584 17.87 19.47 -2.72
CA ILE A 584 18.91 18.43 -2.71
C ILE A 584 19.32 18.06 -4.15
N LEU A 585 18.35 17.89 -5.04
CA LEU A 585 18.55 17.38 -6.39
C LEU A 585 18.94 18.47 -7.42
N ASP A 586 18.73 19.75 -7.09
CA ASP A 586 19.10 20.87 -7.96
C ASP A 586 19.81 22.00 -7.19
N GLU A 587 21.12 22.10 -7.42
CA GLU A 587 21.98 23.09 -6.75
C GLU A 587 21.71 24.55 -7.18
N ARG A 588 20.97 24.76 -8.28
CA ARG A 588 20.58 26.12 -8.73
C ARG A 588 19.62 26.79 -7.77
N ILE A 589 18.93 26.01 -6.93
CA ILE A 589 18.13 26.53 -5.81
C ILE A 589 19.11 26.99 -4.72
N GLY A 590 19.32 28.29 -4.63
CA GLY A 590 20.37 28.88 -3.79
C GLY A 590 20.02 28.96 -2.30
N ARG A 591 18.72 28.87 -1.94
CA ARG A 591 18.21 29.00 -0.57
C ARG A 591 16.90 28.25 -0.40
N LEU A 592 16.70 27.69 0.79
CA LEU A 592 15.50 26.97 1.17
C LEU A 592 14.86 27.56 2.43
N ARG A 593 13.54 27.67 2.43
CA ARG A 593 12.73 27.88 3.64
C ARG A 593 11.63 26.81 3.71
N LEU A 594 11.59 26.05 4.80
CA LEU A 594 10.72 24.88 4.97
C LEU A 594 9.82 25.07 6.20
N GLY A 595 8.50 25.08 6.00
CA GLY A 595 7.54 25.32 7.08
C GLY A 595 6.76 24.08 7.56
N SER A 596 6.63 23.06 6.72
CA SER A 596 6.00 21.79 7.06
C SER A 596 7.06 20.73 7.36
N ARG A 597 6.84 19.91 8.38
CA ARG A 597 7.40 18.56 8.42
C ARG A 597 6.46 17.68 7.61
N GLY A 598 6.80 17.38 6.36
CA GLY A 598 6.15 16.30 5.63
C GLY A 598 6.07 15.07 6.54
N GLY A 599 4.86 14.54 6.73
CA GLY A 599 4.67 13.27 7.43
C GLY A 599 4.84 13.24 8.96
N THR A 600 4.66 14.34 9.72
CA THR A 600 4.61 14.21 11.20
C THR A 600 3.29 14.60 11.84
N GLN A 601 2.37 15.21 11.09
CA GLN A 601 1.00 15.41 11.53
C GLN A 601 0.03 14.86 10.49
N PRO A 602 -0.98 14.10 10.91
CA PRO A 602 -2.03 13.64 9.99
C PRO A 602 -2.74 14.84 9.36
N HIS A 603 -2.93 14.81 8.04
CA HIS A 603 -3.72 15.83 7.37
C HIS A 603 -5.19 15.69 7.82
N PRO A 604 -5.84 16.74 8.36
CA PRO A 604 -7.14 16.62 9.00
C PRO A 604 -8.28 16.21 8.05
N VAL A 605 -8.07 16.32 6.73
CA VAL A 605 -9.08 16.03 5.69
C VAL A 605 -8.79 14.74 4.92
N GLN A 606 -7.53 14.29 4.87
CA GLN A 606 -7.17 13.10 4.09
C GLN A 606 -7.19 11.88 5.00
N ARG A 607 -8.05 10.93 4.67
CA ARG A 607 -8.38 9.80 5.54
C ARG A 607 -7.40 8.63 5.48
N TYR A 608 -6.36 8.68 4.62
CA TYR A 608 -5.73 7.43 4.20
C TYR A 608 -4.21 7.31 4.00
N ARG A 609 -3.36 8.35 4.00
CA ARG A 609 -1.87 8.30 4.19
C ARG A 609 -1.34 9.73 4.32
N GLN A 610 -0.16 9.89 4.90
CA GLN A 610 0.53 11.17 4.93
C GLN A 610 1.13 11.50 3.57
N GLU A 611 0.87 12.71 3.09
CA GLU A 611 1.51 13.26 1.91
C GLU A 611 3.02 13.46 2.18
N GLY A 612 3.85 13.22 1.16
CA GLY A 612 5.31 13.37 1.28
C GLY A 612 6.09 12.10 1.64
N VAL A 613 5.43 10.99 2.00
CA VAL A 613 6.13 9.74 2.36
C VAL A 613 6.85 9.14 1.15
N VAL A 614 8.18 9.07 1.23
CA VAL A 614 9.03 8.45 0.20
C VAL A 614 9.41 7.02 0.61
N PRO A 615 9.03 6.00 -0.17
CA PRO A 615 9.34 4.61 0.15
C PRO A 615 10.85 4.35 0.27
N GLY A 616 11.27 3.70 1.35
CA GLY A 616 12.66 3.28 1.59
C GLY A 616 13.61 4.39 2.04
N LEU A 617 13.14 5.62 2.23
CA LEU A 617 13.98 6.77 2.60
C LEU A 617 14.79 6.53 3.87
N ASN A 618 14.19 5.90 4.89
CA ASN A 618 14.84 5.65 6.18
C ASN A 618 15.87 4.51 6.11
N LYS A 619 15.96 3.76 5.00
CA LYS A 619 17.10 2.85 4.75
C LYS A 619 18.37 3.61 4.38
N ILE A 620 18.24 4.86 3.95
CA ILE A 620 19.35 5.67 3.42
C ILE A 620 19.81 6.67 4.47
N THR A 621 18.87 7.46 5.02
CA THR A 621 19.22 8.55 5.94
C THR A 621 18.04 8.99 6.80
N THR A 622 18.32 9.76 7.85
CA THR A 622 17.30 10.40 8.69
C THR A 622 16.87 11.73 8.11
N TYR A 623 15.80 12.31 8.65
CA TYR A 623 15.40 13.67 8.31
C TYR A 623 16.53 14.71 8.54
N ALA A 624 17.30 14.56 9.61
CA ALA A 624 18.46 15.43 9.88
C ALA A 624 19.55 15.28 8.81
N GLY A 625 19.82 14.05 8.36
CA GLY A 625 20.71 13.79 7.25
C GLY A 625 20.24 14.44 5.94
N LEU A 626 18.93 14.39 5.63
CA LEU A 626 18.36 15.07 4.46
C LEU A 626 18.55 16.59 4.51
N LEU A 627 18.22 17.22 5.63
CA LEU A 627 18.43 18.66 5.83
C LEU A 627 19.91 19.03 5.68
N SER A 628 20.81 18.15 6.12
CA SER A 628 22.26 18.37 6.04
C SER A 628 22.79 18.36 4.60
N LEU A 629 22.16 17.65 3.66
CA LEU A 629 22.54 17.62 2.24
C LEU A 629 22.45 18.99 1.54
N VAL A 630 21.68 19.92 2.10
CA VAL A 630 21.57 21.30 1.62
C VAL A 630 22.84 22.11 1.90
N ALA A 631 23.62 21.74 2.93
CA ALA A 631 24.80 22.48 3.33
C ALA A 631 25.81 22.62 2.16
N PRO A 632 26.43 23.81 1.98
CA PRO A 632 26.40 24.98 2.86
C PRO A 632 25.38 26.06 2.44
N ARG A 633 24.34 25.72 1.65
CA ARG A 633 23.34 26.71 1.21
C ARG A 633 22.45 27.14 2.38
N PRO A 634 21.98 28.41 2.42
CA PRO A 634 21.08 28.86 3.48
C PRO A 634 19.81 28.01 3.57
N LEU A 635 19.51 27.56 4.79
CA LEU A 635 18.37 26.72 5.13
C LEU A 635 17.67 27.30 6.36
N GLU A 636 16.39 27.63 6.20
CA GLU A 636 15.49 28.05 7.28
C GLU A 636 14.42 26.98 7.43
N VAL A 637 14.26 26.37 8.61
CA VAL A 637 13.39 25.20 8.76
C VAL A 637 12.74 25.13 10.13
N SER A 638 11.52 24.59 10.19
CA SER A 638 10.88 24.15 11.42
C SER A 638 11.21 22.67 11.69
N LEU A 639 11.85 22.34 12.81
CA LEU A 639 12.21 20.95 13.17
C LEU A 639 12.06 20.69 14.68
N SER A 640 11.96 19.42 15.06
CA SER A 640 12.06 19.03 16.48
C SER A 640 13.48 19.24 17.01
N MET A 641 13.58 19.50 18.31
CA MET A 641 14.86 19.78 18.98
C MET A 641 15.87 18.64 18.88
N ASP A 642 15.42 17.40 18.70
CA ASP A 642 16.29 16.22 18.65
C ASP A 642 17.13 16.13 17.36
N ALA A 643 16.62 16.66 16.24
CA ALA A 643 17.34 16.68 14.96
C ALA A 643 18.32 17.87 14.85
N LEU A 644 18.20 18.85 15.75
CA LEU A 644 18.91 20.12 15.68
C LEU A 644 20.44 20.00 15.75
N PRO A 645 21.02 19.22 16.69
CA PRO A 645 22.47 19.17 16.86
C PRO A 645 23.17 18.59 15.62
N GLU A 646 22.52 17.62 14.96
CA GLU A 646 23.08 16.92 13.81
C GLU A 646 23.25 17.86 12.61
N VAL A 647 22.18 18.58 12.25
CA VAL A 647 22.21 19.54 11.13
C VAL A 647 23.17 20.69 11.41
N GLN A 648 23.16 21.23 12.63
CA GLN A 648 24.06 22.32 13.03
C GLN A 648 25.53 21.93 12.95
N ALA A 649 25.87 20.70 13.31
CA ALA A 649 27.24 20.21 13.23
C ALA A 649 27.74 20.19 11.78
N VAL A 650 26.96 19.68 10.84
CA VAL A 650 27.34 19.65 9.41
C VAL A 650 27.56 21.06 8.87
N PHE A 651 26.66 22.01 9.13
CA PHE A 651 26.84 23.41 8.74
C PHE A 651 28.07 24.07 9.39
N SER A 652 28.44 23.62 10.59
CA SER A 652 29.64 24.08 11.30
C SER A 652 30.92 23.55 10.65
N LEU A 653 30.92 22.33 10.11
CA LEU A 653 32.07 21.78 9.35
C LEU A 653 32.42 22.64 8.12
N TYR A 654 31.41 23.25 7.48
CA TYR A 654 31.62 24.21 6.39
C TYR A 654 32.06 25.61 6.86
N GLY A 655 32.15 25.85 8.16
CA GLY A 655 32.39 27.18 8.73
C GLY A 655 31.24 28.16 8.46
N LYS A 656 30.01 27.66 8.23
CA LYS A 656 28.81 28.46 7.91
C LYS A 656 27.62 28.21 8.87
N PRO A 657 27.81 28.17 10.21
CA PRO A 657 26.72 27.85 11.14
C PRO A 657 25.53 28.81 11.05
N ARG A 658 25.76 30.09 10.70
CA ARG A 658 24.71 31.11 10.55
C ARG A 658 23.82 30.93 9.32
N ARG A 659 24.17 30.02 8.41
CA ARG A 659 23.35 29.71 7.23
C ARG A 659 22.22 28.72 7.53
N PHE A 660 22.25 28.09 8.71
CA PHE A 660 21.14 27.27 9.19
C PHE A 660 20.38 28.03 10.28
N LYS A 661 19.05 28.13 10.15
CA LYS A 661 18.18 28.85 11.09
C LYS A 661 16.91 28.06 11.39
N LEU A 662 16.50 28.10 12.65
CA LEU A 662 15.18 27.64 13.08
C LEU A 662 14.13 28.71 12.81
N LEU A 663 12.99 28.30 12.28
CA LEU A 663 11.77 29.11 12.29
C LEU A 663 11.12 29.03 13.68
N ASN A 664 10.63 30.14 14.22
CA ASN A 664 9.95 30.13 15.53
C ASN A 664 8.60 29.40 15.41
N CYS A 665 8.23 28.55 16.38
CA CYS A 665 6.96 27.82 16.38
C CYS A 665 5.71 28.72 16.24
N MET A 666 5.77 29.99 16.65
CA MET A 666 4.65 30.94 16.49
C MET A 666 4.42 31.43 15.05
N ASP A 667 5.44 31.34 14.17
CA ASP A 667 5.28 31.69 12.74
C ASP A 667 4.62 30.54 11.94
N ALA A 668 4.55 29.33 12.51
CA ALA A 668 3.88 28.18 11.91
C ALA A 668 2.39 28.10 12.31
N GLU A 669 2.03 28.46 13.54
CA GLU A 669 0.64 28.37 14.04
C GLU A 669 -0.29 29.50 13.56
N SER A 670 0.24 30.65 13.13
CA SER A 670 -0.58 31.73 12.54
C SER A 670 -1.20 31.36 11.20
N THR A 671 -0.92 30.15 10.69
CA THR A 671 -1.36 29.68 9.37
C THR A 671 -2.43 28.59 9.39
N VAL A 672 -2.90 28.13 10.57
CA VAL A 672 -3.77 26.94 10.67
C VAL A 672 -5.14 27.15 11.35
N HIS A 673 -5.43 28.26 12.03
CA HIS A 673 -6.71 28.38 12.75
C HIS A 673 -7.50 29.66 12.46
N ARG A 674 -8.50 29.53 11.58
CA ARG A 674 -9.83 30.17 11.70
C ARG A 674 -10.86 29.44 10.85
N THR A 675 -11.33 28.27 11.31
CA THR A 675 -12.67 27.76 10.98
C THR A 675 -13.13 26.75 12.04
N ASP A 676 -14.09 27.22 12.84
CA ASP A 676 -15.16 26.53 13.59
C ASP A 676 -14.99 25.07 14.01
N CYS A 677 -14.90 24.89 15.34
CA CYS A 677 -15.12 23.63 16.04
C CYS A 677 -16.52 23.67 16.67
N PRO A 678 -17.47 22.77 16.33
CA PRO A 678 -18.64 22.54 17.17
C PRO A 678 -18.34 21.42 18.18
N HIS A 679 -18.77 21.69 19.41
CA HIS A 679 -18.81 20.80 20.57
C HIS A 679 -19.37 19.40 20.30
#